data_AF-A0A0C9SXX7-F1
#
_entry.id   AF-A0A0C9SXX7-F1
#
_cell.length_a   1.000
_cell.length_b   1.000
_cell.length_c   1.000
_cell.angle_alpha   90.00
_cell.angle_beta   90.00
_cell.angle_gamma   90.00
#
_symmetry.space_group_name_H-M   'P 1'
#
loop_
_entity.id
_entity.type
_entity.pdbx_description
1 polymer ?
#
loop_
_entity_poly.entity_id
_entity_poly.type
_entity_poly.pdbx_seq_one_letter_code
_entity_poly.pdbx_strand_id
1 'polypeptide(L)'
;MSVPDIELALFAAFQVEKSFLMPRQYMKRIMPSSNADEGSLRYLSFVRDRFLLSVDHTMAISLWDIPEHSSSTMVPSHPCARVSLPSWHLLTHSLSIDRSTLYIAVTQAKRAQIYTISLDSNLPNANEYKLSFNLVADFNMLMEDAIKCIDPESSLVLLYYTARSVDIMNWHTNARSTVTINDGGERGNAVAALRFCGPYFLCFRHHSIEAYPLPASFSESGSSRPDPLPILLHRFPEMTYRRDSLSNVRSRHHRSGEVYTVFVLAQDRFRGILHYQVDVKISPVPSISVKLLAMRVGGADVSSWALGSVGLCGVWIGRQPSAVALSMDDRVFAFSTCPSKLCSAAQLSREGTSNEPPAESVPQIGEKVVLDITSYANVSDEVKMLSARFAPTKRVHRRNTWQDLSRFYTSSSSTVEETRQHLRELLRETAQSVAVVTSLLPTAESKHPHSTIRPAYHGATLSSFSSIALDPLPLVAFSLRVPSRMASALRARADKHEALTAAHLVINVLSAGQPHLAERFARPDLHPRPFEDSEVQWTTSEDGLPILSGALGALSCSLVGPPLPLTDLRWMGREPMSDGNAEVQELAGGGGLASELFIARVLRVERVPPPEGDGSDDGLRTLPLLYHRRRYATVCDLEKP
;
A
#
# COMPACT_ATOMS: atom_id res chain seq x y z
N MET A 1 27.21 11.47 5.62
CA MET A 1 26.33 10.53 6.31
C MET A 1 27.24 9.56 7.06
N SER A 2 27.34 9.67 8.38
CA SER A 2 28.16 8.74 9.19
C SER A 2 27.62 7.31 9.07
N VAL A 3 28.38 6.29 9.51
CA VAL A 3 27.86 4.90 9.54
C VAL A 3 26.55 4.82 10.37
N PRO A 4 26.44 5.45 11.56
CA PRO A 4 25.16 5.59 12.26
C PRO A 4 24.06 6.31 11.46
N ASP A 5 24.37 7.36 10.69
CA ASP A 5 23.35 8.04 9.86
C ASP A 5 22.92 7.18 8.66
N ILE A 6 23.83 6.34 8.12
CA ILE A 6 23.52 5.34 7.10
C ILE A 6 22.58 4.31 7.73
N GLU A 7 22.96 3.70 8.86
CA GLU A 7 22.10 2.79 9.62
C GLU A 7 20.75 3.42 9.96
N LEU A 8 20.71 4.71 10.30
CA LEU A 8 19.48 5.48 10.56
C LEU A 8 18.63 5.68 9.29
N ALA A 9 19.24 5.98 8.15
CA ALA A 9 18.54 6.16 6.87
C ALA A 9 18.05 4.82 6.30
N LEU A 10 18.84 3.76 6.45
CA LEU A 10 18.46 2.37 6.15
C LEU A 10 17.32 1.92 7.07
N PHE A 11 17.40 2.20 8.37
CA PHE A 11 16.34 1.93 9.35
C PHE A 11 15.08 2.75 9.07
N ALA A 12 15.21 4.02 8.66
CA ALA A 12 14.06 4.84 8.26
C ALA A 12 13.40 4.27 7.00
N ALA A 13 14.17 3.96 5.95
CA ALA A 13 13.64 3.33 4.73
C ALA A 13 12.96 1.98 5.04
N PHE A 14 13.56 1.15 5.89
CA PHE A 14 12.98 -0.10 6.38
C PHE A 14 11.69 0.11 7.19
N GLN A 15 11.69 0.98 8.20
CA GLN A 15 10.49 1.24 9.01
C GLN A 15 9.35 1.78 8.14
N VAL A 16 9.68 2.55 7.10
CA VAL A 16 8.70 3.00 6.12
C VAL A 16 8.17 1.84 5.28
N GLU A 17 9.01 0.93 4.78
CA GLU A 17 8.57 -0.32 4.13
C GLU A 17 7.69 -1.18 5.05
N LYS A 18 8.12 -1.42 6.29
CA LYS A 18 7.38 -2.15 7.33
C LYS A 18 6.06 -1.48 7.71
N SER A 19 5.98 -0.14 7.65
CA SER A 19 4.75 0.62 7.89
C SER A 19 3.69 0.46 6.78
N PHE A 20 4.04 -0.10 5.63
CA PHE A 20 3.06 -0.54 4.63
C PHE A 20 2.51 -1.95 4.90
N LEU A 21 3.12 -2.72 5.81
CA LEU A 21 2.75 -4.10 6.15
C LEU A 21 2.10 -4.25 7.55
N MET A 22 2.14 -3.21 8.39
CA MET A 22 1.62 -3.24 9.77
C MET A 22 0.64 -2.11 10.07
N PRO A 23 -0.39 -2.33 10.91
CA PRO A 23 -1.22 -1.26 11.46
C PRO A 23 -0.36 -0.24 12.22
N ARG A 24 -0.49 1.05 11.85
CA ARG A 24 0.40 2.11 12.33
C ARG A 24 0.27 2.37 13.83
N GLN A 25 1.28 2.00 14.61
CA GLN A 25 1.52 2.50 15.96
C GLN A 25 3.00 2.86 16.13
N TYR A 26 3.26 4.06 16.66
CA TYR A 26 4.57 4.64 16.99
C TYR A 26 5.61 4.79 15.87
N MET A 27 5.80 6.03 15.41
CA MET A 27 7.11 6.48 14.93
C MET A 27 7.91 7.02 16.12
N LYS A 28 9.20 6.68 16.23
CA LYS A 28 10.09 7.22 17.26
C LYS A 28 11.03 8.27 16.63
N ARG A 29 10.95 9.51 17.13
CA ARG A 29 11.82 10.62 16.73
C ARG A 29 13.28 10.33 17.09
N ILE A 30 14.21 10.62 16.19
CA ILE A 30 15.66 10.55 16.44
C ILE A 30 16.30 11.85 15.93
N MET A 31 17.16 12.46 16.75
CA MET A 31 17.96 13.64 16.39
C MET A 31 19.38 13.19 16.02
N PRO A 32 20.01 13.75 14.97
CA PRO A 32 21.40 13.46 14.65
C PRO A 32 22.34 14.11 15.67
N SER A 33 23.33 13.37 16.16
CA SER A 33 24.46 13.94 16.90
C SER A 33 25.45 14.57 15.92
N SER A 34 25.70 15.87 16.05
CA SER A 34 26.68 16.59 15.25
C SER A 34 28.11 16.06 15.43
N ASN A 35 28.88 16.05 14.33
CA ASN A 35 30.34 15.85 14.22
C ASN A 35 30.82 14.39 14.02
N ALA A 36 30.79 13.92 12.77
CA ALA A 36 31.69 12.87 12.25
C ALA A 36 31.80 12.99 10.71
N ASP A 37 33.02 12.86 10.18
CA ASP A 37 33.30 13.05 8.75
C ASP A 37 32.76 11.94 7.84
N GLU A 38 32.54 12.36 6.60
CA GLU A 38 31.90 11.76 5.44
C GLU A 38 32.01 10.23 5.23
N GLY A 39 30.89 9.52 5.41
CA GLY A 39 30.47 8.45 4.51
C GLY A 39 29.41 8.95 3.51
N SER A 40 29.48 8.51 2.25
CA SER A 40 28.40 8.74 1.27
C SER A 40 27.94 7.41 0.67
N LEU A 41 26.63 7.16 0.66
CA LEU A 41 26.02 6.01 -0.02
C LEU A 41 26.04 6.26 -1.54
N ARG A 42 26.60 5.32 -2.29
CA ARG A 42 26.60 5.34 -3.76
C ARG A 42 25.49 4.47 -4.36
N TYR A 43 25.06 3.44 -3.64
CA TYR A 43 24.05 2.50 -4.11
C TYR A 43 23.17 2.01 -2.97
N LEU A 44 21.88 1.79 -3.26
CA LEU A 44 20.92 1.21 -2.32
C LEU A 44 19.86 0.42 -3.11
N SER A 45 19.53 -0.81 -2.70
CA SER A 45 18.43 -1.58 -3.28
C SER A 45 17.88 -2.66 -2.35
N PHE A 46 16.59 -2.99 -2.49
CA PHE A 46 15.92 -4.05 -1.73
C PHE A 46 16.02 -5.40 -2.43
N VAL A 47 16.27 -6.45 -1.67
CA VAL A 47 16.45 -7.83 -2.13
C VAL A 47 15.52 -8.74 -1.34
N ARG A 48 14.64 -9.49 -2.02
CA ARG A 48 13.57 -10.33 -1.44
C ARG A 48 12.61 -9.61 -0.47
N ASP A 49 12.63 -8.28 -0.44
CA ASP A 49 11.86 -7.48 0.52
C ASP A 49 12.23 -7.81 2.01
N ARG A 50 13.39 -8.47 2.21
CA ARG A 50 13.99 -8.91 3.50
C ARG A 50 15.46 -8.48 3.66
N PHE A 51 16.16 -8.15 2.57
CA PHE A 51 17.55 -7.73 2.64
C PHE A 51 17.73 -6.36 2.00
N LEU A 52 18.61 -5.56 2.57
CA LEU A 52 19.00 -4.26 2.02
C LEU A 52 20.43 -4.35 1.49
N LEU A 53 20.63 -4.11 0.20
CA LEU A 53 21.94 -4.05 -0.44
C LEU A 53 22.39 -2.60 -0.50
N SER A 54 23.50 -2.27 0.17
CA SER A 54 24.08 -0.93 0.20
C SER A 54 25.53 -0.93 -0.27
N VAL A 55 25.96 0.12 -0.97
CA VAL A 55 27.39 0.37 -1.26
C VAL A 55 27.77 1.77 -0.84
N ASP A 56 28.82 1.87 -0.04
CA ASP A 56 29.40 3.14 0.39
C ASP A 56 30.46 3.67 -0.60
N HIS A 57 30.93 4.90 -0.35
CA HIS A 57 31.96 5.56 -1.14
C HIS A 57 33.32 4.83 -1.17
N THR A 58 33.60 3.94 -0.20
CA THR A 58 34.83 3.10 -0.17
C THR A 58 34.70 1.83 -1.01
N MET A 59 33.52 1.60 -1.60
CA MET A 59 33.16 0.40 -2.36
C MET A 59 33.10 -0.86 -1.48
N ALA A 60 32.73 -0.68 -0.20
CA ALA A 60 32.28 -1.79 0.61
C ALA A 60 30.81 -2.10 0.30
N ILE A 61 30.58 -3.29 -0.25
CA ILE A 61 29.25 -3.81 -0.55
C ILE A 61 28.76 -4.55 0.70
N SER A 62 27.66 -4.10 1.27
CA SER A 62 27.08 -4.66 2.49
C SER A 62 25.64 -5.10 2.24
N LEU A 63 25.31 -6.33 2.62
CA LEU A 63 23.96 -6.86 2.65
C LEU A 63 23.47 -6.92 4.09
N TRP A 64 22.37 -6.24 4.40
CA TRP A 64 21.79 -6.18 5.74
C TRP A 64 20.55 -7.09 5.78
N ASP A 65 20.46 -7.98 6.77
CA ASP A 65 19.25 -8.79 7.01
C ASP A 65 18.25 -7.93 7.79
N ILE A 66 17.01 -7.88 7.31
CA ILE A 66 15.93 -7.06 7.83
C ILE A 66 14.93 -7.99 8.53
N PRO A 67 14.97 -8.13 9.87
CA PRO A 67 14.13 -9.08 10.57
C PRO A 67 12.63 -8.69 10.56
N GLU A 68 11.80 -9.63 10.10
CA GLU A 68 10.34 -9.48 10.03
C GLU A 68 9.71 -9.19 11.42
N HIS A 69 10.23 -9.81 12.49
CA HIS A 69 9.53 -9.92 13.77
C HIS A 69 10.26 -9.36 15.02
N SER A 70 11.33 -8.58 14.88
CA SER A 70 11.94 -7.95 16.07
C SER A 70 11.05 -6.83 16.63
N SER A 71 10.29 -7.14 17.68
CA SER A 71 9.68 -6.18 18.62
C SER A 71 10.74 -5.49 19.50
N SER A 72 11.97 -6.02 19.51
CA SER A 72 13.15 -5.38 20.07
C SER A 72 13.53 -4.13 19.28
N THR A 73 13.75 -3.02 19.98
CA THR A 73 14.33 -1.78 19.44
C THR A 73 15.83 -1.88 19.11
N MET A 74 16.44 -3.06 19.18
CA MET A 74 17.84 -3.22 18.78
C MET A 74 17.96 -3.25 17.26
N VAL A 75 18.67 -2.24 16.75
CA VAL A 75 19.14 -2.13 15.36
C VAL A 75 19.97 -3.36 15.00
N PRO A 76 19.88 -3.91 13.78
CA PRO A 76 20.88 -4.88 13.29
C PRO A 76 22.24 -4.19 13.23
N SER A 77 23.09 -4.43 14.23
CA SER A 77 24.34 -3.66 14.41
C SER A 77 25.40 -3.94 13.34
N HIS A 78 25.26 -5.05 12.58
CA HIS A 78 26.21 -5.47 11.56
C HIS A 78 25.48 -6.06 10.34
N PRO A 79 26.01 -5.87 9.11
CA PRO A 79 25.46 -6.50 7.92
C PRO A 79 25.71 -8.02 7.92
N CYS A 80 24.77 -8.79 7.39
CA CYS A 80 24.86 -10.25 7.30
C CYS A 80 25.88 -10.74 6.25
N ALA A 81 26.20 -9.91 5.27
CA ALA A 81 27.30 -10.10 4.32
C ALA A 81 28.03 -8.77 4.13
N ARG A 82 29.38 -8.77 4.07
CA ARG A 82 30.15 -7.61 3.63
C ARG A 82 31.38 -8.04 2.84
N VAL A 83 31.64 -7.36 1.73
CA VAL A 83 32.91 -7.43 1.00
C VAL A 83 33.43 -6.02 0.74
N SER A 84 34.73 -5.82 0.90
CA SER A 84 35.40 -4.57 0.54
C SER A 84 36.15 -4.78 -0.77
N LEU A 85 35.75 -4.08 -1.83
CA LEU A 85 36.36 -4.17 -3.15
C LEU A 85 36.90 -2.78 -3.56
N PRO A 86 37.99 -2.32 -2.92
CA PRO A 86 38.55 -1.00 -3.22
C PRO A 86 38.93 -0.90 -4.71
N SER A 87 38.63 0.24 -5.33
CA SER A 87 38.76 0.51 -6.78
C SER A 87 37.85 -0.30 -7.73
N TRP A 88 36.97 -1.16 -7.21
CA TRP A 88 35.88 -1.73 -8.00
C TRP A 88 34.63 -0.83 -7.94
N HIS A 89 33.72 -0.99 -8.89
CA HIS A 89 32.44 -0.30 -8.93
C HIS A 89 31.31 -1.31 -9.03
N LEU A 90 30.33 -1.25 -8.11
CA LEU A 90 29.07 -1.97 -8.29
C LEU A 90 28.35 -1.41 -9.53
N LEU A 91 27.98 -2.31 -10.44
CA LEU A 91 27.27 -1.96 -11.65
C LEU A 91 25.78 -2.29 -11.56
N THR A 92 25.46 -3.52 -11.17
CA THR A 92 24.07 -3.99 -11.07
C THR A 92 24.00 -5.26 -10.21
N HIS A 93 22.78 -5.65 -9.83
CA HIS A 93 22.51 -6.91 -9.14
C HIS A 93 21.23 -7.55 -9.72
N SER A 94 21.07 -8.86 -9.51
CA SER A 94 19.88 -9.61 -9.91
C SER A 94 19.64 -10.77 -8.94
N LEU A 95 18.41 -11.25 -8.86
CA LEU A 95 18.07 -12.47 -8.12
C LEU A 95 17.89 -13.62 -9.12
N SER A 96 18.25 -14.83 -8.70
CA SER A 96 17.82 -16.07 -9.37
C SER A 96 16.29 -16.19 -9.40
N ILE A 97 15.77 -17.05 -10.26
CA ILE A 97 14.33 -17.24 -10.50
C ILE A 97 13.58 -17.74 -9.25
N ASP A 98 14.21 -18.62 -8.49
CA ASP A 98 13.76 -19.12 -7.18
C ASP A 98 13.96 -18.11 -6.04
N ARG A 99 14.70 -17.02 -6.31
CA ARG A 99 15.18 -16.00 -5.36
C ARG A 99 16.11 -16.53 -4.27
N SER A 100 16.66 -17.73 -4.39
CA SER A 100 17.61 -18.31 -3.43
C SER A 100 18.96 -17.58 -3.43
N THR A 101 19.34 -16.96 -4.55
CA THR A 101 20.70 -16.48 -4.78
C THR A 101 20.71 -15.05 -5.35
N LEU A 102 21.46 -14.16 -4.69
CA LEU A 102 21.72 -12.80 -5.15
C LEU A 102 23.01 -12.75 -5.97
N TYR A 103 22.91 -12.29 -7.21
CA TYR A 103 24.03 -12.06 -8.14
C TYR A 103 24.39 -10.58 -8.16
N ILE A 104 25.69 -10.28 -8.07
CA ILE A 104 26.23 -8.92 -7.96
C ILE A 104 27.37 -8.77 -8.99
N ALA A 105 27.21 -7.87 -9.96
CA ALA A 105 28.27 -7.57 -10.93
C ALA A 105 29.04 -6.30 -10.53
N VAL A 106 30.36 -6.42 -10.47
CA VAL A 106 31.31 -5.34 -10.22
C VAL A 106 32.29 -5.21 -11.38
N THR A 107 32.85 -4.01 -11.57
CA THR A 107 33.93 -3.77 -12.56
C THR A 107 35.13 -3.03 -11.98
N GLN A 108 36.31 -3.30 -12.50
CA GLN A 108 37.54 -2.54 -12.30
C GLN A 108 38.20 -2.35 -13.67
N ALA A 109 38.19 -1.11 -14.18
CA ALA A 109 38.67 -0.75 -15.51
C ALA A 109 38.06 -1.61 -16.65
N LYS A 110 38.79 -2.63 -17.13
CA LYS A 110 38.38 -3.54 -18.21
C LYS A 110 38.10 -4.97 -17.73
N ARG A 111 37.89 -5.17 -16.43
CA ARG A 111 37.64 -6.49 -15.84
C ARG A 111 36.35 -6.45 -15.05
N ALA A 112 35.45 -7.39 -15.34
CA ALA A 112 34.23 -7.59 -14.57
C ALA A 112 34.29 -8.89 -13.77
N GLN A 113 33.66 -8.85 -12.61
CA GLN A 113 33.46 -10.01 -11.76
C GLN A 113 31.98 -10.11 -11.36
N ILE A 114 31.46 -11.32 -11.32
CA ILE A 114 30.12 -11.63 -10.81
C ILE A 114 30.28 -12.46 -9.54
N TYR A 115 29.72 -11.95 -8.45
CA TYR A 115 29.65 -12.61 -7.16
C TYR A 115 28.24 -13.13 -6.91
N THR A 116 28.12 -14.24 -6.18
CA THR A 116 26.86 -14.77 -5.65
C THR A 116 26.83 -14.78 -4.13
N ILE A 117 25.64 -14.57 -3.57
CA ILE A 117 25.34 -14.73 -2.15
C ILE A 117 24.09 -15.62 -2.05
N SER A 118 24.20 -16.76 -1.36
CA SER A 118 23.02 -17.60 -1.06
C SER A 118 22.22 -16.98 0.08
N LEU A 119 20.90 -16.97 -0.04
CA LEU A 119 19.94 -16.30 0.87
C LEU A 119 19.06 -17.28 1.66
N ASP A 120 19.09 -18.57 1.31
CA ASP A 120 18.20 -19.61 1.87
C ASP A 120 18.74 -20.30 3.14
N SER A 121 19.85 -19.81 3.69
CA SER A 121 20.39 -20.34 4.95
C SER A 121 19.47 -19.99 6.13
N ASN A 122 18.86 -21.02 6.73
CA ASN A 122 18.28 -20.96 8.07
C ASN A 122 19.43 -20.80 9.09
N LEU A 123 19.66 -19.58 9.58
CA LEU A 123 20.90 -19.20 10.25
C LEU A 123 20.81 -19.22 11.80
N PRO A 124 21.50 -20.14 12.49
CA PRO A 124 21.65 -20.10 13.94
C PRO A 124 22.68 -19.05 14.41
N ASN A 125 22.39 -18.42 15.55
CA ASN A 125 23.28 -17.53 16.35
C ASN A 125 23.81 -16.24 15.68
N ALA A 126 24.26 -15.28 16.49
CA ALA A 126 24.10 -13.85 16.19
C ALA A 126 25.35 -13.05 15.74
N ASN A 127 26.59 -13.59 15.83
CA ASN A 127 27.80 -12.75 15.93
C ASN A 127 28.87 -12.87 14.83
N GLU A 128 28.61 -13.47 13.66
CA GLU A 128 29.55 -13.49 12.53
C GLU A 128 28.90 -13.06 11.21
N TYR A 129 29.71 -12.67 10.21
CA TYR A 129 29.26 -12.44 8.83
C TYR A 129 28.77 -13.76 8.24
N LYS A 130 27.45 -13.92 8.19
CA LYS A 130 26.79 -15.21 7.98
C LYS A 130 26.78 -15.68 6.52
N LEU A 131 26.93 -14.75 5.58
CA LEU A 131 26.80 -15.00 4.15
C LEU A 131 28.11 -14.63 3.43
N SER A 132 28.62 -15.55 2.60
CA SER A 132 29.82 -15.34 1.80
C SER A 132 29.50 -14.76 0.42
N PHE A 133 30.41 -13.91 -0.08
CA PHE A 133 30.46 -13.53 -1.49
C PHE A 133 31.30 -14.55 -2.24
N ASN A 134 30.70 -15.29 -3.16
CA ASN A 134 31.38 -16.35 -3.92
C ASN A 134 31.56 -15.87 -5.38
N LEU A 135 32.80 -15.79 -5.85
CA LEU A 135 33.10 -15.38 -7.23
C LEU A 135 32.68 -16.51 -8.19
N VAL A 136 31.75 -16.23 -9.12
CA VAL A 136 31.24 -17.21 -10.10
C VAL A 136 31.65 -16.93 -11.54
N ALA A 137 32.04 -15.69 -11.86
CA ALA A 137 32.57 -15.32 -13.17
C ALA A 137 33.58 -14.18 -13.04
N ASP A 138 34.62 -14.23 -13.87
CA ASP A 138 35.66 -13.20 -13.97
C ASP A 138 36.09 -13.12 -15.44
N PHE A 139 35.89 -11.97 -16.08
CA PHE A 139 36.08 -11.82 -17.52
C PHE A 139 36.55 -10.42 -17.92
N ASN A 140 37.25 -10.38 -19.05
CA ASN A 140 37.72 -9.14 -19.65
C ASN A 140 36.62 -8.49 -20.50
N MET A 141 36.55 -7.17 -20.43
CA MET A 141 35.63 -6.30 -21.12
C MET A 141 36.40 -5.59 -22.24
N LEU A 142 35.79 -5.40 -23.41
CA LEU A 142 36.54 -4.91 -24.58
C LEU A 142 36.85 -3.41 -24.47
N MET A 143 35.92 -2.65 -23.87
CA MET A 143 36.04 -1.21 -23.57
C MET A 143 35.70 -0.93 -22.10
N GLU A 144 35.48 0.34 -21.76
CA GLU A 144 34.75 0.75 -20.54
C GLU A 144 33.25 0.38 -20.67
N ASP A 145 32.96 -0.88 -21.00
CA ASP A 145 31.58 -1.37 -21.06
C ASP A 145 30.98 -1.27 -19.64
N ALA A 146 29.72 -0.87 -19.52
CA ALA A 146 28.98 -1.00 -18.27
C ALA A 146 28.03 -2.20 -18.37
N ILE A 147 28.19 -3.20 -17.51
CA ILE A 147 27.15 -4.20 -17.25
C ILE A 147 25.92 -3.45 -16.72
N LYS A 148 24.84 -3.43 -17.49
CA LYS A 148 23.56 -2.80 -17.09
C LYS A 148 22.59 -3.80 -16.45
N CYS A 149 22.61 -5.05 -16.93
CA CYS A 149 21.73 -6.11 -16.44
C CYS A 149 22.46 -7.46 -16.45
N ILE A 150 22.06 -8.32 -15.52
CA ILE A 150 22.45 -9.72 -15.38
C ILE A 150 21.17 -10.56 -15.50
N ASP A 151 21.19 -11.61 -16.31
CA ASP A 151 20.24 -12.72 -16.24
C ASP A 151 20.99 -13.96 -15.71
N PRO A 152 20.80 -14.33 -14.44
CA PRO A 152 21.44 -15.49 -13.82
C PRO A 152 21.17 -16.81 -14.54
N GLU A 153 19.94 -17.02 -15.00
CA GLU A 153 19.48 -18.32 -15.51
C GLU A 153 20.18 -18.65 -16.84
N SER A 154 20.06 -17.76 -17.83
CA SER A 154 20.74 -17.88 -19.12
C SER A 154 22.25 -17.63 -19.06
N SER A 155 22.79 -17.24 -17.89
CA SER A 155 24.15 -16.74 -17.69
C SER A 155 24.56 -15.58 -18.62
N LEU A 156 23.66 -14.63 -18.87
CA LEU A 156 23.85 -13.51 -19.81
C LEU A 156 23.99 -12.15 -19.11
N VAL A 157 24.94 -11.32 -19.57
CA VAL A 157 25.00 -9.89 -19.23
C VAL A 157 24.68 -9.00 -20.43
N LEU A 158 24.01 -7.87 -20.16
CA LEU A 158 23.90 -6.74 -21.08
C LEU A 158 25.03 -5.74 -20.81
N LEU A 159 25.92 -5.61 -21.78
CA LEU A 159 27.03 -4.66 -21.81
C LEU A 159 26.65 -3.46 -22.67
N TYR A 160 26.74 -2.26 -22.12
CA TYR A 160 26.46 -1.01 -22.84
C TYR A 160 27.68 -0.10 -22.82
N TYR A 161 28.11 0.32 -24.00
CA TYR A 161 29.31 1.16 -24.21
C TYR A 161 29.04 2.35 -25.14
N THR A 162 28.33 2.15 -26.25
CA THR A 162 27.92 3.25 -27.15
C THR A 162 26.42 3.49 -27.08
N ALA A 163 25.97 4.71 -27.41
CA ALA A 163 24.55 5.04 -27.56
C ALA A 163 23.80 4.22 -28.64
N ARG A 164 24.51 3.38 -29.39
CA ARG A 164 24.08 2.70 -30.62
C ARG A 164 24.26 1.19 -30.58
N SER A 165 24.79 0.62 -29.50
CA SER A 165 25.00 -0.83 -29.42
C SER A 165 24.89 -1.36 -28.00
N VAL A 166 24.23 -2.51 -27.87
CA VAL A 166 24.23 -3.35 -26.67
C VAL A 166 24.88 -4.66 -27.04
N ASP A 167 25.89 -5.06 -26.28
CA ASP A 167 26.50 -6.37 -26.42
C ASP A 167 25.87 -7.31 -25.38
N ILE A 168 25.38 -8.44 -25.87
CA ILE A 168 24.87 -9.54 -25.06
C ILE A 168 26.01 -10.54 -24.97
N MET A 169 26.43 -10.88 -23.76
CA MET A 169 27.53 -11.82 -23.54
C MET A 169 27.15 -12.90 -22.53
N ASN A 170 27.34 -14.16 -22.89
CA ASN A 170 27.27 -15.27 -21.95
C ASN A 170 28.61 -15.38 -21.21
N TRP A 171 28.63 -15.17 -19.88
CA TRP A 171 29.88 -15.10 -19.12
C TRP A 171 30.55 -16.46 -18.88
N HIS A 172 29.86 -17.56 -19.13
CA HIS A 172 30.39 -18.91 -18.94
C HIS A 172 31.07 -19.43 -20.21
N THR A 173 30.49 -19.15 -21.38
CA THR A 173 31.02 -19.55 -22.69
C THR A 173 31.85 -18.47 -23.39
N ASN A 174 31.82 -17.23 -22.89
CA ASN A 174 32.34 -16.02 -23.54
C ASN A 174 31.75 -15.73 -24.94
N ALA A 175 30.65 -16.38 -25.31
CA ALA A 175 29.92 -16.05 -26.54
C ALA A 175 29.35 -14.63 -26.42
N ARG A 176 29.57 -13.79 -27.44
CA ARG A 176 29.14 -12.38 -27.50
C ARG A 176 28.39 -12.11 -28.81
N SER A 177 27.33 -11.30 -28.74
CA SER A 177 26.60 -10.80 -29.92
C SER A 177 26.25 -9.34 -29.71
N THR A 178 26.37 -8.53 -30.76
CA THR A 178 26.10 -7.10 -30.72
C THR A 178 24.75 -6.80 -31.37
N VAL A 179 23.86 -6.13 -30.63
CA VAL A 179 22.59 -5.62 -31.14
C VAL A 179 22.70 -4.11 -31.32
N THR A 180 22.58 -3.66 -32.57
CA THR A 180 22.60 -2.23 -32.92
C THR A 180 21.28 -1.57 -32.53
N ILE A 181 21.34 -0.56 -31.66
CA ILE A 181 20.20 0.32 -31.36
C ILE A 181 20.13 1.41 -32.43
N ASN A 182 18.93 1.62 -33.00
CA ASN A 182 18.72 2.71 -33.94
C ASN A 182 18.58 4.05 -33.20
N ASP A 183 19.59 4.91 -33.36
CA ASP A 183 19.70 6.20 -32.67
C ASP A 183 18.72 7.27 -33.18
N GLY A 184 18.07 7.04 -34.33
CA GLY A 184 17.14 7.99 -34.97
C GLY A 184 17.75 9.32 -35.44
N GLY A 185 19.00 9.60 -35.11
CA GLY A 185 19.68 10.87 -35.35
C GLY A 185 19.39 11.95 -34.28
N GLU A 186 18.49 11.68 -33.33
CA GLU A 186 18.08 12.64 -32.30
C GLU A 186 19.17 12.79 -31.23
N ARG A 187 19.92 13.89 -31.29
CA ARG A 187 20.93 14.24 -30.28
C ARG A 187 20.29 14.33 -28.89
N GLY A 188 20.59 13.34 -28.05
CA GLY A 188 20.23 13.35 -26.63
C GLY A 188 19.35 12.19 -26.18
N ASN A 189 18.93 11.27 -27.04
CA ASN A 189 18.15 10.09 -26.65
C ASN A 189 19.02 8.98 -26.03
N ALA A 190 19.74 9.25 -24.94
CA ALA A 190 20.62 8.27 -24.30
C ALA A 190 19.83 7.11 -23.67
N VAL A 191 20.47 5.93 -23.58
CA VAL A 191 19.94 4.79 -22.81
C VAL A 191 20.12 5.06 -21.31
N ALA A 192 19.01 5.11 -20.58
CA ALA A 192 18.98 5.22 -19.12
C ALA A 192 19.27 3.87 -18.45
N ALA A 193 18.49 2.83 -18.80
CA ALA A 193 18.68 1.47 -18.32
C ALA A 193 18.38 0.39 -19.38
N LEU A 194 18.83 -0.83 -19.08
CA LEU A 194 18.55 -2.05 -19.85
C LEU A 194 18.03 -3.14 -18.92
N ARG A 195 17.15 -4.02 -19.39
CA ARG A 195 16.63 -5.15 -18.61
C ARG A 195 16.25 -6.35 -19.50
N PHE A 196 16.71 -7.56 -19.18
CA PHE A 196 16.19 -8.79 -19.82
C PHE A 196 14.69 -8.97 -19.52
N CYS A 197 13.91 -9.38 -20.51
CA CYS A 197 12.45 -9.46 -20.46
C CYS A 197 11.92 -10.60 -21.34
N GLY A 198 12.07 -11.84 -20.88
CA GLY A 198 11.74 -13.03 -21.69
C GLY A 198 12.64 -13.12 -22.93
N PRO A 199 12.10 -13.37 -24.14
CA PRO A 199 12.89 -13.45 -25.37
C PRO A 199 13.36 -12.08 -25.90
N TYR A 200 13.17 -11.01 -25.12
CA TYR A 200 13.57 -9.65 -25.42
C TYR A 200 14.55 -9.11 -24.36
N PHE A 201 15.29 -8.07 -24.70
CA PHE A 201 15.74 -7.09 -23.71
C PHE A 201 15.04 -5.75 -23.95
N LEU A 202 14.66 -5.09 -22.85
CA LEU A 202 14.13 -3.74 -22.85
C LEU A 202 15.28 -2.73 -22.79
N CYS A 203 15.17 -1.70 -23.61
CA CYS A 203 16.04 -0.55 -23.70
C CYS A 203 15.23 0.69 -23.34
N PHE A 204 15.49 1.26 -22.17
CA PHE A 204 14.87 2.48 -21.68
C PHE A 204 15.69 3.67 -22.14
N ARG A 205 15.14 4.49 -23.04
CA ARG A 205 15.77 5.72 -23.55
C ARG A 205 14.97 6.93 -23.06
N HIS A 206 15.55 8.13 -23.16
CA HIS A 206 14.90 9.36 -22.67
C HIS A 206 13.50 9.61 -23.25
N HIS A 207 13.24 9.18 -24.50
CA HIS A 207 11.99 9.40 -25.24
C HIS A 207 11.28 8.11 -25.68
N SER A 208 11.82 6.93 -25.39
CA SER A 208 11.28 5.65 -25.86
C SER A 208 11.56 4.48 -24.90
N ILE A 209 10.68 3.48 -24.92
CA ILE A 209 10.99 2.13 -24.46
C ILE A 209 10.96 1.23 -25.69
N GLU A 210 12.05 0.52 -25.90
CA GLU A 210 12.25 -0.39 -27.04
C GLU A 210 12.49 -1.81 -26.52
N ALA A 211 11.84 -2.80 -27.11
CA ALA A 211 12.13 -4.21 -26.86
C ALA A 211 12.86 -4.79 -28.08
N TYR A 212 14.11 -5.19 -27.89
CA TYR A 212 14.94 -5.82 -28.90
C TYR A 212 14.98 -7.34 -28.68
N PRO A 213 14.76 -8.16 -29.71
CA PRO A 213 14.78 -9.62 -29.57
C PRO A 213 16.19 -10.09 -29.21
N LEU A 214 16.28 -11.13 -28.38
CA LEU A 214 17.56 -11.79 -28.11
C LEU A 214 18.04 -12.54 -29.37
N PRO A 215 19.34 -12.48 -29.73
CA PRO A 215 19.90 -13.26 -30.81
C PRO A 215 19.62 -14.75 -30.66
N ALA A 216 19.40 -15.46 -31.77
CA ALA A 216 19.02 -16.87 -31.77
C ALA A 216 20.02 -17.77 -31.04
N SER A 217 21.31 -17.39 -30.98
CA SER A 217 22.36 -18.07 -30.21
C SER A 217 22.17 -18.05 -28.68
N PHE A 218 21.25 -17.23 -28.18
CA PHE A 218 20.97 -17.02 -26.76
C PHE A 218 19.49 -17.25 -26.39
N SER A 219 18.65 -17.69 -27.33
CA SER A 219 17.27 -18.07 -27.02
C SER A 219 17.23 -19.50 -26.49
N GLU A 220 16.91 -19.69 -25.21
CA GLU A 220 16.86 -21.00 -24.55
C GLU A 220 15.77 -21.95 -25.08
N SER A 221 14.84 -21.44 -25.90
CA SER A 221 13.72 -22.24 -26.39
C SER A 221 14.11 -23.10 -27.60
N GLY A 222 14.42 -24.38 -27.34
CA GLY A 222 14.53 -25.44 -28.34
C GLY A 222 13.24 -25.74 -29.14
N SER A 223 12.20 -24.91 -29.00
CA SER A 223 11.08 -24.87 -29.94
C SER A 223 11.51 -24.19 -31.22
N SER A 224 11.30 -24.84 -32.37
CA SER A 224 11.48 -24.27 -33.70
C SER A 224 10.48 -23.11 -33.93
N ARG A 225 10.81 -21.91 -33.45
CA ARG A 225 10.00 -20.71 -33.63
C ARG A 225 10.28 -20.14 -35.03
N PRO A 226 9.33 -20.19 -35.99
CA PRO A 226 9.68 -20.00 -37.40
C PRO A 226 10.03 -18.56 -37.78
N ASP A 227 9.47 -17.59 -37.06
CA ASP A 227 9.54 -16.17 -37.43
C ASP A 227 10.44 -15.35 -36.47
N PRO A 228 11.27 -14.44 -36.99
CA PRO A 228 12.05 -13.53 -36.16
C PRO A 228 11.12 -12.57 -35.41
N LEU A 229 11.31 -12.47 -34.09
CA LEU A 229 10.55 -11.55 -33.25
C LEU A 229 10.83 -10.08 -33.66
N PRO A 230 9.79 -9.25 -33.86
CA PRO A 230 9.97 -7.85 -34.26
C PRO A 230 10.47 -7.00 -33.11
N ILE A 231 11.20 -5.92 -33.42
CA ILE A 231 11.50 -4.86 -32.44
C ILE A 231 10.19 -4.16 -32.06
N LEU A 232 9.92 -4.05 -30.76
CA LEU A 232 8.74 -3.36 -30.24
C LEU A 232 9.14 -1.98 -29.74
N LEU A 233 8.28 -0.97 -29.93
CA LEU A 233 8.59 0.42 -29.61
C LEU A 233 7.37 1.13 -29.00
N HIS A 234 7.59 1.79 -27.86
CA HIS A 234 6.68 2.78 -27.29
C HIS A 234 7.41 4.12 -27.21
N ARG A 235 6.86 5.19 -27.82
CA ARG A 235 7.43 6.55 -27.77
C ARG A 235 6.66 7.42 -26.80
N PHE A 236 7.36 8.33 -26.14
CA PHE A 236 6.78 9.35 -25.26
C PHE A 236 6.95 10.73 -25.91
N PRO A 237 5.88 11.35 -26.44
CA PRO A 237 6.01 12.56 -27.26
C PRO A 237 6.57 13.80 -26.53
N GLU A 238 6.43 13.85 -25.20
CA GLU A 238 6.68 15.06 -24.40
C GLU A 238 7.41 14.77 -23.07
N MET A 239 8.25 13.73 -23.04
CA MET A 239 8.89 13.26 -21.81
C MET A 239 10.39 13.09 -21.98
N THR A 240 11.13 13.40 -20.92
CA THR A 240 12.60 13.41 -20.82
C THR A 240 13.02 12.69 -19.54
N TYR A 241 12.97 11.35 -19.55
CA TYR A 241 13.47 10.57 -18.42
C TYR A 241 14.97 10.82 -18.27
N ARG A 242 15.43 11.10 -17.05
CA ARG A 242 16.88 11.25 -16.77
C ARG A 242 17.47 10.10 -15.98
N ARG A 243 16.63 9.43 -15.22
CA ARG A 243 16.96 8.32 -14.35
C ARG A 243 15.71 7.46 -14.24
N ASP A 244 15.91 6.15 -14.11
CA ASP A 244 14.90 5.15 -13.83
C ASP A 244 15.31 4.17 -12.71
N SER A 245 14.31 3.50 -12.14
CA SER A 245 14.43 2.34 -11.26
C SER A 245 13.47 1.28 -11.78
N LEU A 246 13.96 0.05 -11.97
CA LEU A 246 13.23 -1.04 -12.62
C LEU A 246 12.94 -2.17 -11.64
N SER A 247 11.72 -2.72 -11.68
CA SER A 247 11.38 -3.91 -10.88
C SER A 247 12.00 -5.17 -11.48
N ASN A 248 11.86 -6.28 -10.76
CA ASN A 248 12.04 -7.58 -11.40
C ASN A 248 10.94 -7.82 -12.45
N VAL A 249 11.31 -8.58 -13.49
CA VAL A 249 10.37 -8.97 -14.56
C VAL A 249 9.48 -10.09 -14.06
N ARG A 250 8.20 -10.02 -14.41
CA ARG A 250 7.18 -10.99 -14.02
C ARG A 250 6.57 -11.63 -15.26
N SER A 251 6.88 -12.90 -15.50
CA SER A 251 6.15 -13.69 -16.50
C SER A 251 4.75 -14.04 -15.97
N ARG A 252 3.76 -13.97 -16.85
CA ARG A 252 2.40 -14.47 -16.65
C ARG A 252 1.95 -15.24 -17.88
N HIS A 253 1.62 -16.51 -17.71
CA HIS A 253 0.90 -17.26 -18.74
C HIS A 253 -0.58 -16.82 -18.74
N HIS A 254 -1.00 -16.16 -19.81
CA HIS A 254 -2.40 -15.86 -20.08
C HIS A 254 -2.95 -16.86 -21.10
N ARG A 255 -4.27 -17.09 -21.13
CA ARG A 255 -4.92 -17.95 -22.15
C ARG A 255 -4.68 -17.48 -23.58
N SER A 256 -4.26 -16.23 -23.77
CA SER A 256 -3.96 -15.62 -25.06
C SER A 256 -2.47 -15.35 -25.28
N GLY A 257 -1.57 -15.99 -24.52
CA GLY A 257 -0.11 -15.91 -24.71
C GLY A 257 0.67 -15.52 -23.46
N GLU A 258 1.99 -15.51 -23.59
CA GLU A 258 2.91 -15.05 -22.55
C GLU A 258 2.98 -13.53 -22.50
N VAL A 259 2.92 -12.98 -21.28
CA VAL A 259 3.08 -11.55 -20.99
C VAL A 259 4.13 -11.38 -19.91
N TYR A 260 5.12 -10.52 -20.18
CA TYR A 260 6.17 -10.14 -19.24
C TYR A 260 5.93 -8.71 -18.76
N THR A 261 5.71 -8.53 -17.46
CA THR A 261 5.47 -7.23 -16.84
C THR A 261 6.73 -6.71 -16.14
N VAL A 262 7.08 -5.44 -16.36
CA VAL A 262 8.11 -4.68 -15.63
C VAL A 262 7.51 -3.38 -15.14
N PHE A 263 7.78 -2.99 -13.90
CA PHE A 263 7.40 -1.68 -13.37
C PHE A 263 8.61 -0.74 -13.36
N VAL A 264 8.34 0.54 -13.60
CA VAL A 264 9.36 1.55 -13.86
C VAL A 264 9.02 2.82 -13.08
N LEU A 265 9.90 3.20 -12.16
CA LEU A 265 9.86 4.52 -11.54
C LEU A 265 10.84 5.43 -12.28
N ALA A 266 10.35 6.49 -12.91
CA ALA A 266 11.18 7.38 -13.73
C ALA A 266 11.02 8.84 -13.31
N GLN A 267 12.12 9.60 -13.34
CA GLN A 267 12.14 11.04 -13.08
C GLN A 267 12.19 11.80 -14.40
N ASP A 268 11.12 12.55 -14.68
CA ASP A 268 11.09 13.59 -15.70
C ASP A 268 11.34 14.96 -15.07
N ARG A 269 12.14 15.80 -15.74
CA ARG A 269 12.58 17.09 -15.20
C ARG A 269 11.44 18.08 -14.96
N PHE A 270 10.33 17.97 -15.69
CA PHE A 270 9.23 18.94 -15.69
C PHE A 270 7.97 18.37 -15.04
N ARG A 271 7.70 17.07 -15.22
CA ARG A 271 6.51 16.36 -14.73
C ARG A 271 6.72 15.76 -13.33
N GLY A 272 7.98 15.58 -12.91
CA GLY A 272 8.34 15.01 -11.61
C GLY A 272 8.56 13.50 -11.68
N ILE A 273 8.04 12.75 -10.72
CA ILE A 273 8.26 11.30 -10.61
C ILE A 273 7.04 10.56 -11.11
N LEU A 274 7.26 9.59 -11.99
CA LEU A 274 6.21 8.85 -12.70
C LEU A 274 6.43 7.36 -12.50
N HIS A 275 5.34 6.63 -12.26
CA HIS A 275 5.36 5.19 -12.09
C HIS A 275 4.58 4.52 -13.22
N TYR A 276 5.25 3.67 -14.00
CA TYR A 276 4.68 2.95 -15.14
C TYR A 276 4.66 1.44 -14.91
N GLN A 277 3.69 0.79 -15.55
CA GLN A 277 3.69 -0.63 -15.88
C GLN A 277 4.02 -0.77 -17.37
N VAL A 278 4.97 -1.65 -17.70
CA VAL A 278 5.37 -2.01 -19.06
C VAL A 278 5.07 -3.49 -19.24
N ASP A 279 4.15 -3.81 -20.14
CA ASP A 279 3.81 -5.18 -20.49
C ASP A 279 4.32 -5.50 -21.89
N VAL A 280 5.10 -6.58 -22.01
CA VAL A 280 5.59 -7.15 -23.27
C VAL A 280 4.86 -8.46 -23.51
N LYS A 281 3.97 -8.49 -24.49
CA LYS A 281 3.23 -9.67 -24.91
C LYS A 281 3.92 -10.31 -26.12
N ILE A 282 4.09 -11.63 -26.13
CA ILE A 282 4.84 -12.33 -27.20
C ILE A 282 3.93 -13.05 -28.21
N SER A 283 2.72 -13.43 -27.81
CA SER A 283 1.78 -14.23 -28.63
C SER A 283 0.35 -13.74 -28.39
N PRO A 284 -0.58 -13.81 -29.38
CA PRO A 284 -0.37 -14.25 -30.77
C PRO A 284 0.34 -13.21 -31.65
N VAL A 285 0.30 -11.93 -31.27
CA VAL A 285 1.02 -10.84 -31.94
C VAL A 285 1.93 -10.18 -30.90
N PRO A 286 3.26 -10.10 -31.15
CA PRO A 286 4.18 -9.38 -30.30
C PRO A 286 3.79 -7.90 -30.16
N SER A 287 3.68 -7.41 -28.92
CA SER A 287 3.27 -6.02 -28.65
C SER A 287 3.80 -5.51 -27.31
N ILE A 288 4.22 -4.25 -27.25
CA ILE A 288 4.55 -3.54 -26.01
C ILE A 288 3.43 -2.55 -25.66
N SER A 289 2.99 -2.56 -24.41
CA SER A 289 2.04 -1.58 -23.88
C SER A 289 2.56 -0.97 -22.59
N VAL A 290 2.49 0.37 -22.48
CA VAL A 290 2.95 1.11 -21.32
C VAL A 290 1.77 1.87 -20.71
N LYS A 291 1.57 1.71 -19.40
CA LYS A 291 0.50 2.34 -18.63
C LYS A 291 1.08 3.17 -17.50
N LEU A 292 0.77 4.46 -17.46
CA LEU A 292 1.04 5.30 -16.29
C LEU A 292 0.12 4.87 -15.14
N LEU A 293 0.70 4.47 -14.02
CA LEU A 293 -0.03 4.06 -12.83
C LEU A 293 -0.25 5.22 -11.86
N ALA A 294 0.76 6.06 -11.67
CA ALA A 294 0.71 7.19 -10.75
C ALA A 294 1.79 8.24 -11.07
N MET A 295 1.59 9.48 -10.61
CA MET A 295 2.53 10.59 -10.81
C MET A 295 2.63 11.48 -9.56
N ARG A 296 3.83 12.00 -9.28
CA ARG A 296 4.10 13.09 -8.34
C ARG A 296 4.56 14.32 -9.12
N VAL A 297 3.74 15.36 -9.11
CA VAL A 297 4.11 16.69 -9.61
C VAL A 297 4.97 17.41 -8.57
N GLY A 298 6.01 18.11 -9.01
CA GLY A 298 6.96 18.82 -8.16
C GLY A 298 8.29 18.06 -8.02
N GLY A 299 9.31 18.54 -8.73
CA GLY A 299 10.63 17.90 -8.79
C GLY A 299 11.49 18.20 -7.57
N ALA A 300 11.56 17.26 -6.64
CA ALA A 300 12.77 17.07 -5.86
C ALA A 300 13.81 16.39 -6.77
N ASP A 301 15.08 16.79 -6.70
CA ASP A 301 16.11 16.10 -7.47
C ASP A 301 16.45 14.77 -6.78
N VAL A 302 16.20 13.64 -7.47
CA VAL A 302 16.29 12.32 -6.84
C VAL A 302 17.73 11.83 -6.87
N SER A 303 18.38 11.79 -5.70
CA SER A 303 19.78 11.38 -5.57
C SER A 303 19.94 9.86 -5.66
N SER A 304 19.02 9.09 -5.06
CA SER A 304 18.97 7.62 -5.06
C SER A 304 17.54 7.09 -4.88
N TRP A 305 17.29 5.86 -5.32
CA TRP A 305 16.00 5.17 -5.14
C TRP A 305 16.11 3.64 -5.19
N ALA A 306 15.14 2.98 -4.58
CA ALA A 306 14.94 1.54 -4.68
C ALA A 306 13.46 1.25 -4.91
N LEU A 307 13.15 0.66 -6.07
CA LEU A 307 11.85 0.07 -6.36
C LEU A 307 11.81 -1.36 -5.82
N GLY A 308 10.76 -1.74 -5.09
CA GLY A 308 10.62 -3.08 -4.53
C GLY A 308 10.52 -4.16 -5.60
N SER A 309 10.79 -5.42 -5.25
CA SER A 309 10.87 -6.54 -6.22
C SER A 309 9.60 -6.72 -7.05
N VAL A 310 8.46 -6.31 -6.49
CA VAL A 310 7.11 -6.35 -7.04
C VAL A 310 6.84 -5.22 -8.04
N GLY A 311 7.53 -4.07 -7.89
CA GLY A 311 7.24 -2.82 -8.59
C GLY A 311 6.18 -1.94 -7.94
N LEU A 312 5.37 -2.47 -7.01
CA LEU A 312 4.21 -1.76 -6.48
C LEU A 312 4.52 -0.83 -5.28
N CYS A 313 5.72 -0.91 -4.72
CA CYS A 313 6.22 -0.08 -3.62
C CYS A 313 7.66 0.35 -3.88
N GLY A 314 8.12 1.40 -3.21
CA GLY A 314 9.53 1.80 -3.26
C GLY A 314 9.84 3.04 -2.43
N VAL A 315 11.13 3.36 -2.34
CA VAL A 315 11.68 4.50 -1.60
C VAL A 315 12.61 5.32 -2.48
N TRP A 316 12.75 6.61 -2.19
CA TRP A 316 13.77 7.46 -2.81
C TRP A 316 14.21 8.60 -1.91
N ILE A 317 15.42 9.08 -2.16
CA ILE A 317 15.99 10.26 -1.51
C ILE A 317 15.88 11.42 -2.51
N GLY A 318 15.09 12.43 -2.18
CA GLY A 318 14.91 13.61 -3.02
C GLY A 318 15.36 14.88 -2.31
N ARG A 319 16.12 15.72 -3.02
CA ARG A 319 16.53 17.04 -2.55
C ARG A 319 15.38 18.02 -2.62
N GLN A 320 15.02 18.63 -1.50
CA GLN A 320 14.11 19.77 -1.45
C GLN A 320 14.84 21.01 -0.92
N PRO A 321 14.51 22.22 -1.41
CA PRO A 321 14.98 23.46 -0.79
C PRO A 321 14.55 23.49 0.67
N SER A 322 15.48 23.78 1.58
CA SER A 322 15.13 23.97 2.98
C SER A 322 14.32 25.26 3.14
N ALA A 323 13.32 25.25 4.03
CA ALA A 323 12.50 26.44 4.28
C ALA A 323 13.23 27.50 5.13
N VAL A 324 14.35 27.13 5.77
CA VAL A 324 15.03 27.92 6.82
C VAL A 324 16.44 28.37 6.38
N ALA A 325 16.99 27.83 5.29
CA ALA A 325 18.32 28.16 4.80
C ALA A 325 18.43 27.98 3.27
N LEU A 326 19.48 28.55 2.66
CA LEU A 326 19.87 28.31 1.25
C LEU A 326 20.43 26.88 1.01
N SER A 327 20.23 25.95 1.95
CA SER A 327 20.64 24.54 1.83
C SER A 327 19.59 23.69 1.11
N MET A 328 20.05 22.61 0.50
CA MET A 328 19.19 21.52 0.02
C MET A 328 19.16 20.43 1.10
N ASP A 329 17.97 20.08 1.57
CA ASP A 329 17.79 18.96 2.50
C ASP A 329 17.46 17.69 1.69
N ASP A 330 18.26 16.64 1.87
CA ASP A 330 17.95 15.30 1.37
C ASP A 330 16.81 14.70 2.22
N ARG A 331 15.66 14.39 1.60
CA ARG A 331 14.49 13.79 2.27
C ARG A 331 14.21 12.40 1.73
N VAL A 332 13.96 11.45 2.63
CA VAL A 332 13.45 10.13 2.28
C VAL A 332 11.94 10.23 2.01
N PHE A 333 11.53 9.74 0.86
CA PHE A 333 10.15 9.55 0.46
C PHE A 333 9.91 8.06 0.21
N ALA A 334 8.68 7.62 0.40
CA ALA A 334 8.25 6.30 -0.04
C ALA A 334 6.85 6.35 -0.60
N PHE A 335 6.51 5.32 -1.37
CA PHE A 335 5.20 5.11 -1.95
C PHE A 335 4.82 3.64 -1.93
N SER A 336 3.51 3.41 -1.95
CA SER A 336 2.92 2.11 -2.26
C SER A 336 1.68 2.32 -3.13
N THR A 337 1.46 1.43 -4.10
CA THR A 337 0.30 1.41 -4.98
C THR A 337 -0.65 0.31 -4.51
N CYS A 338 -1.68 0.69 -3.75
CA CYS A 338 -2.65 -0.26 -3.20
C CYS A 338 -3.28 -1.15 -4.30
N PRO A 339 -3.10 -2.49 -4.24
CA PRO A 339 -3.66 -3.41 -5.24
C PRO A 339 -5.19 -3.30 -5.38
N SER A 340 -5.88 -2.98 -4.29
CA SER A 340 -7.34 -2.79 -4.26
C SER A 340 -7.84 -1.68 -5.20
N LYS A 341 -7.02 -0.65 -5.50
CA LYS A 341 -7.36 0.38 -6.49
C LYS A 341 -7.02 -0.05 -7.93
N LEU A 342 -6.09 -0.98 -8.11
CA LEU A 342 -5.69 -1.50 -9.43
C LEU A 342 -6.68 -2.53 -10.00
N CYS A 343 -7.30 -3.36 -9.14
CA CYS A 343 -8.28 -4.35 -9.58
C CYS A 343 -9.53 -3.73 -10.24
N SER A 344 -10.02 -2.59 -9.74
CA SER A 344 -11.18 -1.88 -10.32
C SER A 344 -10.93 -1.41 -11.76
N ALA A 345 -9.69 -1.05 -12.09
CA ALA A 345 -9.29 -0.62 -13.43
C ALA A 345 -9.01 -1.79 -14.41
N ALA A 346 -9.15 -3.05 -13.97
CA ALA A 346 -8.92 -4.24 -14.78
C ALA A 346 -10.22 -4.99 -15.17
N GLN A 347 -11.37 -4.62 -14.59
CA GLN A 347 -12.65 -5.30 -14.83
C GLN A 347 -13.56 -4.63 -15.87
N LEU A 348 -13.20 -3.44 -16.37
CA LEU A 348 -13.92 -2.76 -17.47
C LEU A 348 -13.36 -3.15 -18.84
N SER A 349 -13.54 -4.42 -19.23
CA SER A 349 -13.33 -4.88 -20.61
C SER A 349 -14.11 -6.18 -20.91
N ARG A 350 -15.36 -6.03 -21.36
CA ARG A 350 -16.16 -7.09 -21.98
C ARG A 350 -17.30 -6.47 -22.81
N GLU A 351 -17.46 -6.94 -24.06
CA GLU A 351 -18.52 -6.60 -25.04
C GLU A 351 -18.54 -5.12 -25.53
N GLY A 352 -18.89 -4.70 -26.76
CA GLY A 352 -19.09 -5.36 -28.06
C GLY A 352 -20.11 -4.61 -28.96
N THR A 353 -20.04 -4.47 -30.29
CA THR A 353 -18.99 -4.68 -31.34
C THR A 353 -19.44 -4.06 -32.69
N SER A 354 -18.79 -3.03 -33.27
CA SER A 354 -18.99 -2.65 -34.71
C SER A 354 -18.00 -1.63 -35.34
N ASN A 355 -17.47 -2.04 -36.50
CA ASN A 355 -16.80 -1.39 -37.65
C ASN A 355 -16.48 0.13 -37.79
N GLU A 356 -15.33 0.32 -38.47
CA GLU A 356 -14.75 1.46 -39.22
C GLU A 356 -14.09 2.68 -38.51
N PRO A 357 -12.95 3.20 -39.04
CA PRO A 357 -12.12 4.24 -38.42
C PRO A 357 -12.44 5.66 -38.96
N PRO A 358 -12.02 6.75 -38.26
CA PRO A 358 -10.77 7.40 -38.69
C PRO A 358 -9.96 8.15 -37.60
N ALA A 359 -8.73 8.52 -38.00
CA ALA A 359 -7.89 9.62 -37.52
C ALA A 359 -7.33 9.62 -36.08
N GLU A 360 -6.03 9.94 -36.00
CA GLU A 360 -5.28 10.12 -34.76
C GLU A 360 -5.77 11.32 -33.95
N SER A 361 -6.04 11.12 -32.65
CA SER A 361 -5.96 12.20 -31.67
C SER A 361 -5.39 11.68 -30.35
N VAL A 362 -4.37 12.37 -29.84
CA VAL A 362 -3.67 12.03 -28.60
C VAL A 362 -4.65 12.17 -27.41
N PRO A 363 -4.78 11.17 -26.51
CA PRO A 363 -5.67 11.29 -25.37
C PRO A 363 -5.17 12.35 -24.39
N GLN A 364 -6.02 13.34 -24.11
CA GLN A 364 -5.74 14.37 -23.10
C GLN A 364 -5.69 13.78 -21.69
N ILE A 365 -4.76 14.29 -20.88
CA ILE A 365 -4.45 13.79 -19.54
C ILE A 365 -5.58 14.18 -18.56
N GLY A 366 -6.54 13.27 -18.39
CA GLY A 366 -7.80 13.51 -17.68
C GLY A 366 -8.10 12.55 -16.53
N GLU A 367 -7.14 12.26 -15.66
CA GLU A 367 -7.34 11.86 -14.23
C GLU A 367 -5.96 11.63 -13.57
N LYS A 368 -5.56 12.48 -12.61
CA LYS A 368 -4.28 12.34 -11.92
C LYS A 368 -4.39 11.39 -10.74
N VAL A 369 -3.97 10.13 -10.92
CA VAL A 369 -3.62 9.26 -9.79
C VAL A 369 -2.35 9.82 -9.15
N VAL A 370 -2.52 10.54 -8.05
CA VAL A 370 -1.42 11.07 -7.24
C VAL A 370 -0.75 9.89 -6.54
N LEU A 371 0.58 9.79 -6.65
CA LEU A 371 1.36 8.88 -5.80
C LEU A 371 1.10 9.27 -4.33
N ASP A 372 0.59 8.33 -3.53
CA ASP A 372 0.50 8.52 -2.09
C ASP A 372 1.91 8.47 -1.51
N ILE A 373 2.37 9.60 -0.99
CA ILE A 373 3.77 9.82 -0.62
C ILE A 373 3.83 10.36 0.78
N THR A 374 4.40 9.57 1.67
CA THR A 374 4.76 10.06 2.98
C THR A 374 6.13 10.73 2.88
N SER A 375 6.18 12.02 3.23
CA SER A 375 7.38 12.85 3.26
C SER A 375 7.81 13.03 4.70
N TYR A 376 9.03 12.63 5.04
CA TYR A 376 9.55 12.79 6.40
C TYR A 376 10.41 14.05 6.49
N ALA A 377 10.02 14.99 7.36
CA ALA A 377 10.68 16.28 7.52
C ALA A 377 10.49 16.83 8.94
N ASN A 378 11.47 17.60 9.41
CA ASN A 378 11.49 18.20 10.74
C ASN A 378 10.30 19.14 10.99
N VAL A 379 9.71 19.04 12.18
CA VAL A 379 8.67 19.96 12.68
C VAL A 379 9.29 20.91 13.70
N SER A 380 9.18 22.21 13.42
CA SER A 380 9.31 23.31 14.39
C SER A 380 8.25 24.36 14.06
N ASP A 381 7.43 24.74 15.05
CA ASP A 381 6.34 25.70 14.87
C ASP A 381 6.85 27.14 14.66
N GLU A 382 6.14 27.91 13.82
CA GLU A 382 5.74 29.27 14.24
C GLU A 382 4.45 29.71 13.54
N VAL A 383 3.64 30.50 14.25
CA VAL A 383 2.30 30.93 13.83
C VAL A 383 2.34 32.33 13.21
N LYS A 384 1.63 32.52 12.08
CA LYS A 384 1.06 33.84 11.72
C LYS A 384 -0.17 33.69 10.82
N MET A 385 -1.32 34.16 11.33
CA MET A 385 -2.50 34.45 10.52
C MET A 385 -2.28 35.68 9.65
N LEU A 386 -2.97 35.77 8.51
CA LEU A 386 -3.75 36.95 8.13
C LEU A 386 -4.81 36.59 7.07
N SER A 387 -5.91 37.35 7.04
CA SER A 387 -7.15 37.00 6.33
C SER A 387 -7.35 37.79 5.03
N ALA A 388 -8.10 37.23 4.08
CA ALA A 388 -8.88 38.02 3.13
C ALA A 388 -10.26 37.36 2.90
N ARG A 389 -11.32 38.17 2.91
CA ARG A 389 -12.72 37.77 2.72
C ARG A 389 -13.18 38.14 1.31
N PHE A 390 -14.08 37.36 0.71
CA PHE A 390 -15.16 37.93 -0.12
C PHE A 390 -16.47 37.14 0.06
N ALA A 391 -17.59 37.85 -0.09
CA ALA A 391 -18.93 37.42 0.30
C ALA A 391 -19.81 37.08 -0.93
N PRO A 392 -20.98 36.42 -0.76
CA PRO A 392 -21.60 35.64 -1.83
C PRO A 392 -22.80 36.31 -2.52
N THR A 393 -23.24 35.73 -3.63
CA THR A 393 -24.53 36.02 -4.29
C THR A 393 -25.52 34.86 -4.20
N LYS A 394 -26.76 35.23 -3.83
CA LYS A 394 -28.03 34.44 -3.77
C LYS A 394 -28.55 34.18 -5.20
N ARG A 395 -29.54 33.34 -5.56
CA ARG A 395 -30.48 32.29 -5.02
C ARG A 395 -31.01 31.58 -6.32
N VAL A 396 -31.77 30.47 -6.39
CA VAL A 396 -33.21 30.25 -6.08
C VAL A 396 -33.58 28.77 -6.45
N HIS A 397 -34.57 28.17 -5.79
CA HIS A 397 -35.21 26.86 -6.10
C HIS A 397 -35.86 26.71 -7.49
N ARG A 398 -35.89 25.47 -8.05
CA ARG A 398 -37.15 24.68 -8.15
C ARG A 398 -36.98 23.18 -8.46
N ARG A 399 -38.10 22.46 -8.29
CA ARG A 399 -38.35 21.02 -8.09
C ARG A 399 -38.45 20.17 -9.39
N ASN A 400 -38.19 18.86 -9.21
CA ASN A 400 -38.67 17.68 -9.97
C ASN A 400 -38.10 17.55 -11.42
N THR A 401 -37.94 16.37 -12.04
CA THR A 401 -38.49 15.00 -11.82
C THR A 401 -37.44 13.89 -11.98
N TRP A 402 -37.72 12.69 -11.46
CA TRP A 402 -36.88 11.50 -11.65
C TRP A 402 -37.13 10.82 -13.01
N GLN A 403 -36.13 10.85 -13.89
CA GLN A 403 -35.87 9.91 -14.99
C GLN A 403 -34.39 10.08 -15.39
N ASP A 404 -33.80 9.04 -15.99
CA ASP A 404 -32.39 8.94 -16.43
C ASP A 404 -31.29 8.92 -15.34
N LEU A 405 -30.92 7.69 -14.93
CA LEU A 405 -29.62 7.39 -14.27
C LEU A 405 -28.67 6.64 -15.22
N SER A 406 -28.64 7.03 -16.49
CA SER A 406 -27.58 6.62 -17.41
C SER A 406 -27.16 7.75 -18.35
N ARG A 407 -25.85 8.02 -18.35
CA ARG A 407 -25.10 9.02 -19.14
C ARG A 407 -25.05 10.45 -18.54
N PHE A 408 -23.83 11.02 -18.63
CA PHE A 408 -23.41 12.39 -18.29
C PHE A 408 -23.37 12.81 -16.81
N TYR A 409 -22.27 12.45 -16.13
CA TYR A 409 -21.73 13.25 -15.03
C TYR A 409 -20.56 14.12 -15.52
N THR A 410 -20.88 15.22 -16.19
CA THR A 410 -19.93 16.33 -16.37
C THR A 410 -19.75 17.04 -15.03
N SER A 411 -18.57 16.96 -14.43
CA SER A 411 -18.34 17.49 -13.07
C SER A 411 -18.31 19.02 -13.04
N SER A 412 -19.46 19.63 -12.74
CA SER A 412 -19.47 20.89 -12.00
C SER A 412 -18.84 20.68 -10.62
N SER A 413 -18.24 21.73 -10.05
CA SER A 413 -17.65 21.72 -8.69
C SER A 413 -18.67 21.29 -7.63
N SER A 414 -18.72 19.99 -7.31
CA SER A 414 -19.64 19.46 -6.30
C SER A 414 -19.18 19.81 -4.89
N THR A 415 -20.12 20.24 -4.07
CA THR A 415 -19.91 20.56 -2.66
C THR A 415 -19.66 19.30 -1.82
N VAL A 416 -19.10 19.50 -0.62
CA VAL A 416 -18.90 18.42 0.38
C VAL A 416 -20.23 17.75 0.75
N GLU A 417 -21.34 18.50 0.78
CA GLU A 417 -22.66 17.95 1.10
C GLU A 417 -23.23 17.09 -0.03
N GLU A 418 -23.09 17.50 -1.29
CA GLU A 418 -23.46 16.69 -2.46
C GLU A 418 -22.63 15.41 -2.51
N THR A 419 -21.32 15.50 -2.29
CA THR A 419 -20.42 14.34 -2.17
C THR A 419 -20.88 13.40 -1.06
N ARG A 420 -21.25 13.94 0.12
CA ARG A 420 -21.78 13.16 1.26
C ARG A 420 -23.10 12.47 0.93
N GLN A 421 -23.97 13.12 0.15
CA GLN A 421 -25.25 12.53 -0.26
C GLN A 421 -25.05 11.44 -1.31
N HIS A 422 -24.23 11.66 -2.35
CA HIS A 422 -23.90 10.65 -3.35
C HIS A 422 -23.22 9.42 -2.72
N LEU A 423 -22.27 9.62 -1.79
CA LEU A 423 -21.66 8.52 -1.03
C LEU A 423 -22.71 7.75 -0.21
N ARG A 424 -23.65 8.45 0.43
CA ARG A 424 -24.74 7.82 1.20
C ARG A 424 -25.73 7.06 0.31
N GLU A 425 -25.91 7.47 -0.94
CA GLU A 425 -26.73 6.77 -1.92
C GLU A 425 -26.01 5.52 -2.44
N LEU A 426 -24.74 5.64 -2.83
CA LEU A 426 -23.89 4.50 -3.20
C LEU A 426 -23.81 3.44 -2.09
N LEU A 427 -23.61 3.85 -0.84
CA LEU A 427 -23.55 2.94 0.32
C LEU A 427 -24.92 2.37 0.74
N ARG A 428 -26.03 2.76 0.11
CA ARG A 428 -27.34 2.09 0.26
C ARG A 428 -27.57 1.02 -0.79
N GLU A 429 -26.86 1.08 -1.91
CA GLU A 429 -26.87 0.06 -2.97
C GLU A 429 -25.92 -1.11 -2.65
N THR A 430 -25.10 -0.99 -1.60
CA THR A 430 -24.34 -2.12 -1.04
C THR A 430 -25.11 -2.74 0.13
N ALA A 431 -25.19 -4.07 0.16
CA ALA A 431 -25.78 -4.78 1.29
C ALA A 431 -24.79 -4.79 2.47
N GLN A 432 -25.21 -4.28 3.62
CA GLN A 432 -24.40 -4.20 4.84
C GLN A 432 -24.89 -5.22 5.86
N SER A 433 -23.98 -5.93 6.54
CA SER A 433 -24.34 -6.77 7.68
C SER A 433 -24.85 -5.92 8.84
N VAL A 434 -25.93 -6.35 9.50
CA VAL A 434 -26.49 -5.66 10.66
C VAL A 434 -25.98 -6.31 11.94
N ALA A 435 -25.47 -5.50 12.85
CA ALA A 435 -25.05 -5.94 14.18
C ALA A 435 -25.61 -5.02 15.27
N VAL A 436 -25.62 -5.47 16.52
CA VAL A 436 -25.87 -4.64 17.71
C VAL A 436 -24.64 -4.72 18.60
N VAL A 437 -23.98 -3.59 18.82
CA VAL A 437 -22.97 -3.47 19.88
C VAL A 437 -23.67 -3.30 21.22
N THR A 438 -23.25 -4.04 22.23
CA THR A 438 -23.75 -3.96 23.61
C THR A 438 -22.58 -3.69 24.57
N SER A 439 -22.84 -2.90 25.61
CA SER A 439 -21.86 -2.59 26.65
C SER A 439 -22.55 -2.14 27.94
N LEU A 440 -21.77 -1.98 29.01
CA LEU A 440 -22.19 -1.43 30.29
C LEU A 440 -22.11 0.11 30.26
N LEU A 441 -23.17 0.78 30.70
CA LEU A 441 -23.12 2.22 30.96
C LEU A 441 -22.29 2.49 32.23
N PRO A 442 -21.43 3.52 32.23
CA PRO A 442 -20.89 4.07 33.44
C PRO A 442 -22.04 4.49 34.36
N THR A 443 -22.20 3.79 35.47
CA THR A 443 -23.19 4.15 36.49
C THR A 443 -22.56 5.23 37.36
N ALA A 444 -23.14 6.44 37.34
CA ALA A 444 -22.69 7.50 38.23
C ALA A 444 -22.83 7.04 39.69
N GLU A 445 -21.81 7.28 40.51
CA GLU A 445 -21.77 6.81 41.89
C GLU A 445 -22.99 7.31 42.68
N SER A 446 -23.89 6.37 43.02
CA SER A 446 -25.07 6.66 43.82
C SER A 446 -24.65 7.02 45.23
N LYS A 447 -24.92 8.28 45.65
CA LYS A 447 -24.74 8.74 47.03
C LYS A 447 -25.72 8.12 48.04
N HIS A 448 -26.50 7.11 47.64
CA HIS A 448 -27.46 6.40 48.49
C HIS A 448 -27.07 4.92 48.68
N PRO A 449 -26.68 4.49 49.90
CA PRO A 449 -26.07 3.18 50.15
C PRO A 449 -27.03 1.99 50.27
N HIS A 450 -28.30 2.13 49.86
CA HIS A 450 -29.32 1.07 50.02
C HIS A 450 -30.13 0.73 48.75
N SER A 451 -29.71 1.23 47.58
CA SER A 451 -30.23 0.73 46.30
C SER A 451 -29.37 -0.44 45.81
N THR A 452 -29.98 -1.58 45.50
CA THR A 452 -29.29 -2.68 44.80
C THR A 452 -28.99 -2.22 43.37
N ILE A 453 -27.79 -1.70 43.14
CA ILE A 453 -27.35 -1.19 41.84
C ILE A 453 -27.25 -2.35 40.84
N ARG A 454 -28.30 -2.56 40.04
CA ARG A 454 -28.21 -3.42 38.86
C ARG A 454 -27.35 -2.74 37.80
N PRO A 455 -26.44 -3.47 37.12
CA PRO A 455 -25.68 -2.92 36.00
C PRO A 455 -26.62 -2.39 34.92
N ALA A 456 -26.43 -1.13 34.53
CA ALA A 456 -27.21 -0.51 33.45
C ALA A 456 -26.58 -0.86 32.09
N TYR A 457 -27.26 -1.65 31.28
CA TYR A 457 -26.81 -2.03 29.94
C TYR A 457 -27.28 -1.05 28.86
N HIS A 458 -26.48 -0.91 27.80
CA HIS A 458 -26.87 -0.18 26.60
C HIS A 458 -26.46 -0.93 25.34
N GLY A 459 -27.21 -0.72 24.27
CA GLY A 459 -26.98 -1.32 22.97
C GLY A 459 -27.28 -0.32 21.86
N ALA A 460 -26.63 -0.48 20.72
CA ALA A 460 -26.84 0.36 19.55
C ALA A 460 -26.69 -0.47 18.26
N THR A 461 -27.62 -0.30 17.32
CA THR A 461 -27.55 -0.94 16.00
C THR A 461 -26.44 -0.33 15.15
N LEU A 462 -25.64 -1.19 14.53
CA LEU A 462 -24.53 -0.87 13.64
C LEU A 462 -24.83 -1.38 12.23
N SER A 463 -24.70 -0.49 11.26
CA SER A 463 -24.59 -0.80 9.82
C SER A 463 -23.18 -0.48 9.27
N SER A 464 -22.25 -0.16 10.16
CA SER A 464 -20.85 0.20 9.89
C SER A 464 -19.86 -0.86 10.38
N PHE A 465 -20.35 -2.02 10.82
CA PHE A 465 -19.54 -3.13 11.32
C PHE A 465 -18.75 -3.81 10.19
N SER A 466 -17.46 -4.03 10.41
CA SER A 466 -16.59 -4.77 9.50
C SER A 466 -15.53 -5.56 10.26
N SER A 467 -15.14 -6.72 9.73
CA SER A 467 -13.84 -7.33 10.04
C SER A 467 -12.71 -6.48 9.46
N ILE A 468 -11.55 -6.47 10.11
CA ILE A 468 -10.32 -5.81 9.64
C ILE A 468 -9.22 -6.85 9.37
N ALA A 469 -8.99 -7.75 10.32
CA ALA A 469 -7.91 -8.73 10.27
C ALA A 469 -8.31 -10.01 11.04
N LEU A 470 -7.71 -11.13 10.66
CA LEU A 470 -7.78 -12.40 11.40
C LEU A 470 -6.44 -12.73 12.08
N ASP A 471 -5.34 -12.37 11.43
CA ASP A 471 -3.95 -12.60 11.84
C ASP A 471 -3.16 -11.28 11.63
N PRO A 472 -2.21 -10.89 12.50
CA PRO A 472 -1.76 -11.58 13.73
C PRO A 472 -2.74 -11.44 14.91
N LEU A 473 -3.79 -10.61 14.77
CA LEU A 473 -4.83 -10.43 15.78
C LEU A 473 -6.21 -10.36 15.09
N PRO A 474 -7.25 -11.00 15.64
CA PRO A 474 -8.61 -10.84 15.13
C PRO A 474 -9.14 -9.45 15.51
N LEU A 475 -9.30 -8.58 14.52
CA LEU A 475 -9.69 -7.18 14.67
C LEU A 475 -10.99 -6.88 13.93
N VAL A 476 -11.84 -6.06 14.55
CA VAL A 476 -13.10 -5.56 14.00
C VAL A 476 -13.21 -4.04 14.19
N ALA A 477 -13.95 -3.38 13.31
CA ALA A 477 -14.23 -1.94 13.38
C ALA A 477 -15.73 -1.65 13.28
N PHE A 478 -16.12 -0.52 13.84
CA PHE A 478 -17.43 0.09 13.63
C PHE A 478 -17.37 1.60 13.90
N SER A 479 -18.29 2.35 13.30
CA SER A 479 -18.38 3.80 13.49
C SER A 479 -19.69 4.21 14.15
N LEU A 480 -19.61 5.05 15.19
CA LEU A 480 -20.75 5.60 15.91
C LEU A 480 -20.89 7.11 15.64
N ARG A 481 -22.13 7.59 15.51
CA ARG A 481 -22.43 9.02 15.43
C ARG A 481 -22.25 9.68 16.80
N VAL A 482 -21.81 10.93 16.84
CA VAL A 482 -21.66 11.72 18.08
C VAL A 482 -22.63 12.90 18.05
N PRO A 483 -23.34 13.23 19.14
CA PRO A 483 -23.32 12.55 20.45
C PRO A 483 -24.02 11.17 20.43
N SER A 484 -23.52 10.23 21.24
CA SER A 484 -24.10 8.90 21.45
C SER A 484 -23.78 8.37 22.85
N ARG A 485 -24.79 7.85 23.55
CA ARG A 485 -24.63 7.18 24.85
C ARG A 485 -23.68 5.98 24.78
N MET A 486 -23.72 5.23 23.67
CA MET A 486 -22.79 4.11 23.45
C MET A 486 -21.36 4.62 23.26
N ALA A 487 -21.15 5.67 22.46
CA ALA A 487 -19.81 6.23 22.27
C ALA A 487 -19.21 6.73 23.59
N SER A 488 -19.99 7.43 24.42
CA SER A 488 -19.56 7.86 25.77
C SER A 488 -19.24 6.68 26.70
N ALA A 489 -20.05 5.61 26.69
CA ALA A 489 -19.81 4.41 27.50
C ALA A 489 -18.52 3.69 27.10
N LEU A 490 -18.26 3.59 25.79
CA LEU A 490 -17.05 2.96 25.25
C LEU A 490 -15.79 3.79 25.53
N ARG A 491 -15.84 5.13 25.41
CA ARG A 491 -14.72 6.02 25.78
C ARG A 491 -14.30 5.84 27.25
N ALA A 492 -15.27 5.91 28.16
CA ALA A 492 -15.04 5.74 29.60
C ALA A 492 -14.46 4.37 30.01
N ARG A 493 -14.40 3.41 29.08
CA ARG A 493 -13.71 2.13 29.20
C ARG A 493 -12.36 2.09 28.47
N ALA A 494 -12.24 2.75 27.32
CA ALA A 494 -10.97 2.89 26.59
C ALA A 494 -9.89 3.63 27.39
N ASP A 495 -10.29 4.63 28.20
CA ASP A 495 -9.37 5.43 29.03
C ASP A 495 -8.84 4.65 30.25
N LYS A 496 -9.47 3.52 30.60
CA LYS A 496 -9.00 2.63 31.66
C LYS A 496 -8.05 1.62 31.06
N HIS A 497 -6.77 1.71 31.46
CA HIS A 497 -5.74 0.69 31.19
C HIS A 497 -5.99 -0.63 31.97
N GLU A 498 -7.23 -1.10 32.02
CA GLU A 498 -7.52 -2.50 32.35
C GLU A 498 -6.88 -3.38 31.25
N ALA A 499 -6.35 -4.54 31.65
CA ALA A 499 -5.59 -5.39 30.74
C ALA A 499 -6.44 -5.83 29.54
N LEU A 500 -5.79 -6.07 28.39
CA LEU A 500 -6.37 -6.56 27.12
C LEU A 500 -7.01 -7.98 27.21
N THR A 501 -7.35 -8.43 28.41
CA THR A 501 -7.89 -9.72 28.78
C THR A 501 -9.40 -9.71 29.06
N ALA A 502 -10.00 -8.54 29.32
CA ALA A 502 -11.44 -8.41 29.58
C ALA A 502 -12.17 -7.73 28.41
N ALA A 503 -13.41 -8.15 28.12
CA ALA A 503 -14.21 -7.52 27.09
C ALA A 503 -14.80 -6.17 27.54
N HIS A 504 -14.67 -5.15 26.70
CA HIS A 504 -15.29 -3.84 26.91
C HIS A 504 -16.71 -3.80 26.32
N LEU A 505 -16.97 -4.60 25.29
CA LEU A 505 -18.21 -4.66 24.51
C LEU A 505 -18.44 -6.05 23.90
N VAL A 506 -19.69 -6.34 23.53
CA VAL A 506 -20.04 -7.50 22.69
C VAL A 506 -20.64 -6.98 21.38
N ILE A 507 -20.23 -7.56 20.25
CA ILE A 507 -20.87 -7.33 18.95
C ILE A 507 -21.74 -8.53 18.62
N ASN A 508 -23.05 -8.34 18.57
CA ASN A 508 -24.03 -9.35 18.21
C ASN A 508 -24.39 -9.18 16.73
N VAL A 509 -23.91 -10.07 15.87
CA VAL A 509 -24.26 -10.10 14.44
C VAL A 509 -25.65 -10.71 14.32
N LEU A 510 -26.61 -9.97 13.75
CA LEU A 510 -28.01 -10.39 13.79
C LEU A 510 -28.34 -11.41 12.69
N SER A 511 -29.23 -12.35 13.01
CA SER A 511 -29.81 -13.31 12.06
C SER A 511 -31.03 -12.73 11.35
N ALA A 512 -31.42 -13.32 10.23
CA ALA A 512 -32.52 -12.84 9.39
C ALA A 512 -33.88 -12.77 10.12
N GLY A 513 -34.05 -13.49 11.22
CA GLY A 513 -35.22 -13.41 12.11
C GLY A 513 -35.27 -12.18 13.03
N GLN A 514 -34.20 -11.38 13.11
CA GLN A 514 -34.04 -10.28 14.08
C GLN A 514 -34.19 -8.81 13.56
N PRO A 515 -34.91 -8.47 12.46
CA PRO A 515 -35.16 -7.06 12.09
C PRO A 515 -35.72 -6.21 13.23
N HIS A 516 -36.60 -6.79 14.05
CA HIS A 516 -37.23 -6.11 15.19
C HIS A 516 -36.22 -5.64 16.25
N LEU A 517 -35.16 -6.44 16.53
CA LEU A 517 -34.06 -6.01 17.41
C LEU A 517 -33.25 -4.89 16.77
N ALA A 518 -32.96 -4.98 15.47
CA ALA A 518 -32.23 -3.95 14.75
C ALA A 518 -32.95 -2.58 14.80
N GLU A 519 -34.28 -2.55 14.70
CA GLU A 519 -35.07 -1.33 14.84
C GLU A 519 -35.10 -0.82 16.29
N ARG A 520 -35.37 -1.71 17.26
CA ARG A 520 -35.43 -1.39 18.69
C ARG A 520 -34.11 -0.77 19.19
N PHE A 521 -32.96 -1.33 18.82
CA PHE A 521 -31.64 -0.80 19.16
C PHE A 521 -31.16 0.37 18.26
N ALA A 522 -31.91 0.74 17.22
CA ALA A 522 -31.64 1.94 16.39
C ALA A 522 -32.47 3.17 16.80
N ARG A 523 -33.52 2.99 17.61
CA ARG A 523 -34.50 4.04 17.99
C ARG A 523 -34.48 4.32 19.49
N PRO A 524 -33.43 4.97 20.04
CA PRO A 524 -33.36 5.31 21.47
C PRO A 524 -34.42 6.34 21.91
N ASP A 525 -35.09 6.99 20.96
CA ASP A 525 -36.24 7.87 21.16
C ASP A 525 -37.54 7.10 21.46
N LEU A 526 -37.69 5.87 20.94
CA LEU A 526 -38.82 4.98 21.21
C LEU A 526 -38.49 3.94 22.29
N HIS A 527 -37.25 3.44 22.29
CA HIS A 527 -36.78 2.38 23.19
C HIS A 527 -35.54 2.85 23.96
N PRO A 528 -35.69 3.72 24.98
CA PRO A 528 -34.55 4.28 25.73
C PRO A 528 -33.82 3.24 26.61
N ARG A 529 -34.46 2.10 26.88
CA ARG A 529 -34.00 0.99 27.72
C ARG A 529 -34.39 -0.37 27.10
N PRO A 530 -33.81 -0.77 25.96
CA PRO A 530 -34.26 -1.94 25.21
C PRO A 530 -34.09 -3.27 25.96
N PHE A 531 -33.20 -3.37 26.94
CA PHE A 531 -33.01 -4.58 27.76
C PHE A 531 -34.03 -4.78 28.89
N GLU A 532 -34.91 -3.80 29.14
CA GLU A 532 -36.04 -3.93 30.08
C GLU A 532 -37.32 -4.44 29.37
N ASP A 533 -37.27 -4.59 28.05
CA ASP A 533 -38.37 -5.04 27.20
C ASP A 533 -38.41 -6.57 27.14
N SER A 534 -39.57 -7.19 27.39
CA SER A 534 -39.72 -8.64 27.45
C SER A 534 -39.50 -9.35 26.11
N GLU A 535 -39.55 -8.62 24.99
CA GLU A 535 -39.21 -9.17 23.67
C GLU A 535 -37.70 -9.27 23.43
N VAL A 536 -36.87 -8.59 24.23
CA VAL A 536 -35.40 -8.67 24.10
C VAL A 536 -34.89 -9.76 25.02
N GLN A 537 -34.72 -10.96 24.46
CA GLN A 537 -34.09 -12.08 25.15
C GLN A 537 -32.56 -11.97 25.04
N TRP A 538 -31.86 -12.04 26.17
CA TRP A 538 -30.41 -11.94 26.24
C TRP A 538 -29.83 -12.69 27.46
N THR A 539 -28.56 -13.06 27.38
CA THR A 539 -27.77 -13.62 28.48
C THR A 539 -26.49 -12.82 28.69
N THR A 540 -25.77 -13.07 29.78
CA THR A 540 -24.45 -12.46 30.02
C THR A 540 -23.31 -13.32 29.48
N SER A 541 -22.32 -12.68 28.86
CA SER A 541 -21.00 -13.25 28.61
C SER A 541 -20.21 -13.51 29.90
N GLU A 542 -19.05 -14.15 29.77
CA GLU A 542 -18.08 -14.33 30.87
C GLU A 542 -17.70 -13.01 31.57
N ASP A 543 -17.60 -11.90 30.81
CA ASP A 543 -17.35 -10.55 31.34
C ASP A 543 -18.64 -9.80 31.79
N GLY A 544 -19.77 -10.50 31.89
CA GLY A 544 -21.04 -9.92 32.35
C GLY A 544 -21.73 -9.00 31.32
N LEU A 545 -21.41 -9.10 30.03
CA LEU A 545 -21.95 -8.23 28.96
C LEU A 545 -23.09 -8.90 28.17
N PRO A 546 -24.07 -8.16 27.61
CA PRO A 546 -25.24 -8.77 26.98
C PRO A 546 -24.95 -9.44 25.63
N ILE A 547 -25.26 -10.72 25.53
CA ILE A 547 -25.35 -11.52 24.31
C ILE A 547 -26.84 -11.66 23.95
N LEU A 548 -27.23 -11.26 22.74
CA LEU A 548 -28.63 -11.34 22.27
C LEU A 548 -28.98 -12.75 21.80
N SER A 549 -30.09 -13.31 22.28
CA SER A 549 -30.53 -14.67 21.91
C SER A 549 -30.95 -14.73 20.43
N GLY A 550 -30.56 -15.80 19.74
CA GLY A 550 -30.85 -16.01 18.31
C GLY A 550 -30.05 -15.15 17.33
N ALA A 551 -29.02 -14.43 17.79
CA ALA A 551 -28.02 -13.82 16.91
C ALA A 551 -27.31 -14.88 16.04
N LEU A 552 -26.86 -14.49 14.84
CA LEU A 552 -26.04 -15.33 13.97
C LEU A 552 -24.68 -15.64 14.61
N GLY A 553 -24.16 -14.69 15.39
CA GLY A 553 -22.93 -14.85 16.18
C GLY A 553 -22.73 -13.68 17.13
N ALA A 554 -21.96 -13.90 18.19
CA ALA A 554 -21.59 -12.86 19.14
C ALA A 554 -20.07 -12.85 19.38
N LEU A 555 -19.48 -11.66 19.44
CA LEU A 555 -18.04 -11.44 19.57
C LEU A 555 -17.77 -10.60 20.82
N SER A 556 -17.08 -11.16 21.81
CA SER A 556 -16.63 -10.40 22.97
C SER A 556 -15.30 -9.72 22.66
N CYS A 557 -15.25 -8.40 22.79
CA CYS A 557 -14.16 -7.59 22.27
C CYS A 557 -13.61 -6.59 23.30
N SER A 558 -12.29 -6.41 23.31
CA SER A 558 -11.61 -5.29 23.99
C SER A 558 -11.30 -4.19 22.99
N LEU A 559 -11.42 -2.91 23.41
CA LEU A 559 -11.03 -1.79 22.56
C LEU A 559 -9.49 -1.73 22.44
N VAL A 560 -8.97 -1.47 21.25
CA VAL A 560 -7.51 -1.39 21.01
C VAL A 560 -6.93 -0.04 21.46
N GLY A 561 -7.77 0.97 21.64
CA GLY A 561 -7.39 2.32 22.07
C GLY A 561 -8.58 3.28 22.07
N PRO A 562 -8.34 4.59 22.26
CA PRO A 562 -9.39 5.61 22.18
C PRO A 562 -9.99 5.70 20.76
N PRO A 563 -11.27 6.11 20.63
CA PRO A 563 -11.91 6.24 19.32
C PRO A 563 -11.33 7.38 18.49
N LEU A 564 -11.35 7.18 17.17
CA LEU A 564 -10.74 8.09 16.21
C LEU A 564 -11.80 9.03 15.60
N PRO A 565 -11.70 10.37 15.76
CA PRO A 565 -12.76 11.30 15.40
C PRO A 565 -12.80 11.60 13.89
N LEU A 566 -13.79 11.07 13.18
CA LEU A 566 -13.90 11.17 11.71
C LEU A 566 -14.28 12.57 11.20
N THR A 567 -14.55 13.53 12.09
CA THR A 567 -14.87 14.93 11.76
C THR A 567 -13.70 15.68 11.14
N ASP A 568 -12.48 15.33 11.53
CA ASP A 568 -11.27 16.06 11.16
C ASP A 568 -10.09 15.12 10.97
N LEU A 569 -9.81 14.75 9.72
CA LEU A 569 -8.72 13.82 9.39
C LEU A 569 -7.31 14.34 9.71
N ARG A 570 -7.15 15.55 10.25
CA ARG A 570 -5.84 16.10 10.66
C ARG A 570 -5.16 15.31 11.80
N TRP A 571 -5.88 14.52 12.59
CA TRP A 571 -5.24 13.58 13.54
C TRP A 571 -4.48 12.44 12.86
N MET A 572 -4.76 12.12 11.58
CA MET A 572 -3.96 11.16 10.82
C MET A 572 -2.57 11.70 10.42
N GLY A 573 -2.25 12.97 10.78
CA GLY A 573 -1.00 13.64 10.44
C GLY A 573 -0.35 14.45 11.57
N ARG A 574 -0.78 14.29 12.84
CA ARG A 574 -0.11 14.87 14.02
C ARG A 574 0.08 13.81 15.10
N GLU A 575 1.20 13.88 15.82
CA GLU A 575 1.45 13.02 16.98
C GLU A 575 0.43 13.30 18.10
N PRO A 576 0.06 12.28 18.90
CA PRO A 576 -0.87 12.46 20.02
C PRO A 576 -0.23 13.35 21.09
N MET A 577 -0.80 14.54 21.29
CA MET A 577 -0.48 15.41 22.43
C MET A 577 -0.75 14.66 23.74
N SER A 578 0.22 14.66 24.65
CA SER A 578 0.18 13.85 25.88
C SER A 578 -0.63 14.44 27.04
N ASP A 579 -1.49 15.43 26.79
CA ASP A 579 -2.34 16.04 27.82
C ASP A 579 -3.81 15.69 27.58
N GLY A 580 -4.37 14.91 28.51
CA GLY A 580 -5.72 14.33 28.46
C GLY A 580 -6.88 15.32 28.66
N ASN A 581 -6.74 16.56 28.21
CA ASN A 581 -7.77 17.61 28.27
C ASN A 581 -7.80 18.45 26.98
N ALA A 582 -7.86 17.78 25.82
CA ALA A 582 -8.36 18.43 24.61
C ALA A 582 -9.89 18.50 24.66
N GLU A 583 -10.43 19.55 25.30
CA GLU A 583 -11.83 19.92 25.08
C GLU A 583 -12.08 19.98 23.57
N VAL A 584 -13.14 19.32 23.10
CA VAL A 584 -13.58 19.40 21.71
C VAL A 584 -14.11 20.81 21.51
N GLN A 585 -13.21 21.72 21.15
CA GLN A 585 -13.56 23.09 20.80
C GLN A 585 -14.50 23.02 19.60
N GLU A 586 -15.78 23.23 19.85
CA GLU A 586 -16.81 23.19 18.82
C GLU A 586 -16.39 24.12 17.68
N LEU A 587 -16.19 23.55 16.48
CA LEU A 587 -15.96 24.30 15.26
C LEU A 587 -17.26 25.02 14.89
N ALA A 588 -17.45 26.17 15.55
CA ALA A 588 -18.57 27.09 15.38
C ALA A 588 -18.65 27.56 13.92
N GLY A 589 -19.40 26.83 13.10
CA GLY A 589 -19.49 27.05 11.67
C GLY A 589 -20.34 26.03 10.90
N GLY A 590 -20.52 24.81 11.43
CA GLY A 590 -21.39 23.82 10.79
C GLY A 590 -22.03 22.87 11.81
N GLY A 591 -23.36 22.88 11.90
CA GLY A 591 -24.17 21.94 12.71
C GLY A 591 -24.19 20.51 12.15
N GLY A 592 -23.02 19.97 11.81
CA GLY A 592 -22.84 18.65 11.25
C GLY A 592 -22.54 17.62 12.33
N LEU A 593 -23.48 16.70 12.56
CA LEU A 593 -23.28 15.58 13.48
C LEU A 593 -22.07 14.72 13.07
N ALA A 594 -21.09 14.68 13.96
CA ALA A 594 -19.82 13.97 13.83
C ALA A 594 -19.96 12.44 13.88
N SER A 595 -18.87 11.72 13.63
CA SER A 595 -18.78 10.27 13.87
C SER A 595 -17.38 9.89 14.34
N GLU A 596 -17.28 8.77 15.06
CA GLU A 596 -16.05 8.23 15.63
C GLU A 596 -15.90 6.77 15.23
N LEU A 597 -14.68 6.39 14.86
CA LEU A 597 -14.30 5.02 14.52
C LEU A 597 -13.73 4.32 15.76
N PHE A 598 -14.29 3.16 16.08
CA PHE A 598 -13.83 2.27 17.13
C PHE A 598 -13.17 1.05 16.50
N ILE A 599 -11.99 0.68 17.00
CA ILE A 599 -11.29 -0.57 16.63
C ILE A 599 -11.24 -1.45 17.88
N ALA A 600 -11.68 -2.70 17.75
CA ALA A 600 -11.73 -3.65 18.84
C ALA A 600 -11.05 -4.97 18.44
N ARG A 601 -10.31 -5.56 19.37
CA ARG A 601 -9.78 -6.92 19.27
C ARG A 601 -10.84 -7.89 19.75
N VAL A 602 -11.14 -8.91 18.95
CA VAL A 602 -11.97 -10.04 19.39
C VAL A 602 -11.15 -10.87 20.37
N LEU A 603 -11.68 -11.06 21.59
CA LEU A 603 -11.06 -11.93 22.59
C LEU A 603 -11.56 -13.36 22.45
N ARG A 604 -12.86 -13.52 22.19
CA ARG A 604 -13.54 -14.81 22.01
C ARG A 604 -14.80 -14.66 21.18
N VAL A 605 -15.17 -15.75 20.50
CA VAL A 605 -16.49 -15.93 19.87
C VAL A 605 -17.39 -16.58 20.91
N GLU A 606 -18.51 -15.92 21.23
CA GLU A 606 -19.44 -16.34 22.26
C GLU A 606 -20.43 -17.38 21.74
N ARG A 607 -20.87 -18.28 22.62
CA ARG A 607 -21.99 -19.19 22.32
C ARG A 607 -23.30 -18.42 22.43
N VAL A 608 -23.94 -18.15 21.30
CA VAL A 608 -25.27 -17.52 21.26
C VAL A 608 -26.32 -18.50 21.81
N PRO A 609 -27.15 -18.10 22.79
CA PRO A 609 -28.27 -18.92 23.25
C PRO A 609 -29.40 -18.95 22.20
N PRO A 610 -30.11 -20.08 22.05
CA PRO A 610 -31.32 -20.11 21.24
C PRO A 610 -32.39 -19.19 21.88
N PRO A 611 -33.24 -18.52 21.08
CA PRO A 611 -34.36 -17.77 21.61
C PRO A 611 -35.43 -18.73 22.16
N GLU A 612 -36.07 -18.33 23.25
CA GLU A 612 -37.15 -19.07 23.89
C GLU A 612 -38.45 -18.84 23.09
N GLY A 613 -38.93 -19.89 22.41
CA GLY A 613 -40.14 -19.86 21.60
C GLY A 613 -40.25 -21.08 20.66
N ASP A 614 -41.48 -21.50 20.37
CA ASP A 614 -41.77 -22.71 19.59
C ASP A 614 -41.27 -22.63 18.14
N GLY A 615 -40.24 -23.44 17.82
CA GLY A 615 -40.03 -24.18 16.57
C GLY A 615 -40.04 -23.51 15.17
N SER A 616 -40.58 -22.30 15.01
CA SER A 616 -40.81 -21.71 13.68
C SER A 616 -39.58 -20.96 13.17
N ASP A 617 -39.05 -21.47 12.06
CA ASP A 617 -38.04 -20.88 11.19
C ASP A 617 -36.59 -20.87 11.71
N ASP A 618 -36.06 -22.08 11.92
CA ASP A 618 -34.62 -22.32 12.11
C ASP A 618 -33.78 -21.89 10.88
N GLY A 619 -34.39 -21.88 9.69
CA GLY A 619 -33.76 -21.43 8.45
C GLY A 619 -33.36 -19.95 8.49
N LEU A 620 -34.22 -19.06 9.01
CA LEU A 620 -33.86 -17.65 9.18
C LEU A 620 -32.79 -17.39 10.25
N ARG A 621 -32.47 -18.37 11.11
CA ARG A 621 -31.44 -18.24 12.17
C ARG A 621 -30.03 -18.43 11.62
N THR A 622 -29.86 -19.27 10.60
CA THR A 622 -28.56 -19.53 9.95
C THR A 622 -28.18 -18.48 8.91
N LEU A 623 -29.13 -17.64 8.49
CA LEU A 623 -28.92 -16.58 7.50
C LEU A 623 -28.66 -15.22 8.15
N PRO A 624 -27.78 -14.37 7.60
CA PRO A 624 -27.49 -13.04 8.13
C PRO A 624 -28.61 -12.03 7.89
N LEU A 625 -28.80 -11.12 8.84
CA LEU A 625 -29.56 -9.89 8.62
C LEU A 625 -28.73 -8.89 7.81
N LEU A 626 -29.23 -8.51 6.65
CA LEU A 626 -28.64 -7.50 5.78
C LEU A 626 -29.51 -6.24 5.76
N TYR A 627 -28.87 -5.08 5.65
CA TYR A 627 -29.53 -3.81 5.37
C TYR A 627 -29.13 -3.32 3.98
N HIS A 628 -30.11 -3.18 3.10
CA HIS A 628 -29.94 -2.83 1.69
C HIS A 628 -31.11 -1.98 1.21
N ARG A 629 -30.86 -0.91 0.44
CA ARG A 629 -31.88 0.01 -0.09
C ARG A 629 -32.91 0.50 0.94
N ARG A 630 -32.44 0.76 2.17
CA ARG A 630 -33.25 1.17 3.34
C ARG A 630 -34.27 0.14 3.83
N ARG A 631 -34.03 -1.15 3.56
CA ARG A 631 -34.86 -2.27 4.03
C ARG A 631 -33.97 -3.34 4.65
N TYR A 632 -34.54 -4.13 5.55
CA TYR A 632 -33.95 -5.39 5.95
C TYR A 632 -34.18 -6.45 4.87
N ALA A 633 -33.17 -7.28 4.66
CA ALA A 633 -33.15 -8.37 3.71
C ALA A 633 -32.27 -9.50 4.27
N THR A 634 -32.20 -10.62 3.56
CA THR A 634 -31.24 -11.70 3.83
C THR A 634 -30.74 -12.28 2.51
N VAL A 635 -29.82 -13.24 2.58
CA VAL A 635 -29.32 -13.96 1.40
C VAL A 635 -30.33 -15.04 0.99
N CYS A 636 -30.35 -15.38 -0.29
CA CYS A 636 -30.93 -16.63 -0.77
C CYS A 636 -29.79 -17.64 -0.95
N ASP A 637 -30.08 -18.91 -0.71
CA ASP A 637 -29.18 -19.98 -1.15
C ASP A 637 -29.03 -19.91 -2.67
N LEU A 638 -27.79 -20.07 -3.14
CA LEU A 638 -27.55 -20.27 -4.56
C LEU A 638 -28.13 -21.63 -4.95
N GLU A 639 -29.03 -21.63 -5.94
CA GLU A 639 -29.44 -22.87 -6.60
C GLU A 639 -28.18 -23.61 -7.04
N LYS A 640 -28.04 -24.88 -6.62
CA LYS A 640 -26.88 -25.69 -6.98
C LYS A 640 -26.85 -25.84 -8.51
N PRO A 641 -25.74 -25.51 -9.18
CA PRO A 641 -25.63 -25.59 -10.64
C PRO A 641 -25.64 -27.03 -11.14
#